data_AF-A0A094I4G9-F1
#
_entry.id   AF-A0A094I4G9-F1
#
_cell.length_a   1.000
_cell.length_b   1.000
_cell.length_c   1.000
_cell.angle_alpha   90.00
_cell.angle_beta   90.00
_cell.angle_gamma   90.00
#
_symmetry.space_group_name_H-M   'P 1'
#
loop_
_entity.id
_entity.type
_entity.pdbx_description
1 polymer ?
#
loop_
_entity_poly.entity_id
_entity_poly.type
_entity_poly.pdbx_seq_one_letter_code
_entity_poly.pdbx_strand_id
1 'polypeptide(L)'
;MSLFGTSPDESGAASTPAKSRQTLFDDPSPANGSQSSLFADDDSTPGGSPWGMPTPKKASKGEVISTLLPGGDTPDSYVDVFETVQSTEFGQSGTVDVAGMTRVMNAAKLGADQQARVMNTIAPAGNSLRRNEFNVFLALVGLAQEGEDVTLDGVDERRKKLPQPELHNLATAPEGLPSTSELASKPPQRPATPPTQSVPTPKSRETRPRRESIIDEDPWGSPALHKGHNHGVPQRAPAPHSTEGAVPRTNGSFEPSERTTSNFTTESVVESTNGSRESARESRPTPNNLWYSYDGNSPTSYTSGLPTGLEPNAFAGGLGDDPHRPPVSQNRAIGGGGLTGNGVEENILVTLLPEKEGVFMFQHHNYQVHSPRRGSKVVRRYSDFVWLLDCLHKRYPFRRLPLLPPKRVGADSTFIEKRRRGLVRFVNALVRHPVLNQEQLVVMFLTVPTELAVWRKQATISVQEEFTGKALLPGLEDSLPPTLNELFETTRSGVRKSAEVYINLCTLMDRLAKRNEGLAADHGRLSTSLMSLTDASHATYAIDTNDVPLLNEGLLTTAKHVTDSQSLLQDEARAWDEGVLEDLKKQRDALVSMREMFDRRERYDKDNIPHLEKRIKSNEDKLANLRSRPDGVKPGDIERTTEAILKDKESIVAQHARGVFVKECLRDELTYFQDSQYQNFTPPHLSSSPLTLATMDHAPIPNAETSFADLMALEKVPGKDNTYMSKTPAWAAGGSWNSFGGHVYAQACWAAAQEVPEGLVVHSTHGYFTLPGKIDRPYIYTITHIGDTRYTCQRSISVRQPRRASVRDQEAQFAITDADGEMGDVRFHMICSFKIATPTLSAHQETNWGQQYNSSLGGKRPADFDICPDIDMPWYEAHIQKFPEHKTFPGLEIRKADCEPYNKGKPPGEYRQLHYYRRVGEMSRAEPNLHAAAHLYASDRNSLFLVSKAVGFGDRLAKIASLGHSVVFHTDADEMLLEGDGWWTQEAWTTRSAGGRGLHESKMWSPSGVHVATTLQDGLVKKAEPGTVAMFEGFGEAFNGGDAEEGGPETSVDRAQLRESAKL
;
A
#
# COMPACT_ATOMS: atom_id res chain seq x y z
N MET A 1 -35.68 -25.92 -41.21
CA MET A 1 -35.64 -25.26 -42.54
C MET A 1 -35.80 -23.76 -42.35
N SER A 2 -35.51 -23.00 -43.40
CA SER A 2 -36.01 -21.66 -43.77
C SER A 2 -37.45 -21.32 -43.31
N LEU A 3 -37.90 -20.06 -43.19
CA LEU A 3 -37.23 -18.73 -43.20
C LEU A 3 -38.15 -17.66 -42.51
N PHE A 4 -37.87 -16.37 -42.71
CA PHE A 4 -38.67 -15.20 -42.33
C PHE A 4 -40.11 -15.16 -42.91
N GLY A 5 -40.98 -14.42 -42.19
CA GLY A 5 -42.26 -13.84 -42.66
C GLY A 5 -43.14 -13.46 -41.45
N THR A 6 -43.19 -12.22 -40.95
CA THR A 6 -43.83 -10.97 -41.46
C THR A 6 -45.36 -11.03 -41.61
N SER A 7 -46.05 -10.09 -40.95
CA SER A 7 -47.51 -9.93 -40.78
C SER A 7 -48.27 -9.58 -42.09
N PRO A 8 -49.64 -9.52 -42.08
CA PRO A 8 -50.32 -8.27 -41.67
C PRO A 8 -51.70 -8.39 -40.95
N ASP A 9 -51.90 -7.52 -39.96
CA ASP A 9 -52.97 -6.51 -39.78
C ASP A 9 -54.50 -6.76 -40.00
N GLU A 10 -55.23 -6.47 -38.90
CA GLU A 10 -56.44 -5.63 -38.76
C GLU A 10 -57.90 -6.04 -39.11
N SER A 11 -58.81 -5.41 -38.33
CA SER A 11 -60.28 -5.37 -38.36
C SER A 11 -61.05 -6.64 -37.92
N GLY A 12 -62.14 -6.57 -37.15
CA GLY A 12 -62.68 -5.44 -36.35
C GLY A 12 -64.18 -5.55 -36.03
N ALA A 13 -64.56 -5.67 -34.74
CA ALA A 13 -65.95 -5.54 -34.23
C ALA A 13 -65.97 -5.33 -32.69
N ALA A 14 -67.10 -4.89 -32.10
CA ALA A 14 -67.15 -4.40 -30.72
C ALA A 14 -68.36 -4.91 -29.88
N SER A 15 -68.37 -4.52 -28.59
CA SER A 15 -69.46 -4.55 -27.59
C SER A 15 -69.88 -5.87 -26.90
N THR A 16 -69.36 -6.08 -25.67
CA THR A 16 -70.05 -6.12 -24.34
C THR A 16 -71.52 -6.61 -24.19
N PRO A 17 -71.95 -7.10 -23.00
CA PRO A 17 -71.23 -7.73 -21.86
C PRO A 17 -72.03 -8.89 -21.15
N ALA A 18 -71.71 -9.16 -19.87
CA ALA A 18 -72.59 -9.70 -18.79
C ALA A 18 -72.45 -11.18 -18.29
N LYS A 19 -71.58 -11.35 -17.29
CA LYS A 19 -71.73 -12.07 -16.00
C LYS A 19 -72.57 -13.38 -15.85
N SER A 20 -71.88 -14.35 -15.22
CA SER A 20 -72.30 -15.18 -14.06
C SER A 20 -73.11 -16.49 -14.24
N ARG A 21 -72.63 -17.54 -13.54
CA ARG A 21 -73.35 -18.54 -12.69
C ARG A 21 -72.29 -19.23 -11.80
N GLN A 22 -72.44 -19.21 -10.47
CA GLN A 22 -72.99 -20.28 -9.59
C GLN A 22 -72.11 -21.55 -9.54
N THR A 23 -71.35 -21.91 -8.48
CA THR A 23 -71.56 -22.05 -7.00
C THR A 23 -72.19 -23.38 -6.56
N LEU A 24 -71.57 -24.06 -5.58
CA LEU A 24 -72.21 -25.12 -4.77
C LEU A 24 -71.46 -25.32 -3.41
N PHE A 25 -72.08 -24.89 -2.31
CA PHE A 25 -71.75 -25.08 -0.87
C PHE A 25 -70.37 -24.52 -0.37
N ASP A 26 -70.24 -23.68 0.67
CA ASP A 26 -70.87 -23.54 2.03
C ASP A 26 -70.35 -24.61 3.03
N ASP A 27 -69.91 -24.34 4.27
CA ASP A 27 -69.58 -23.11 5.06
C ASP A 27 -68.67 -23.59 6.28
N PRO A 28 -68.26 -22.84 7.34
CA PRO A 28 -68.46 -21.42 7.70
C PRO A 28 -67.22 -20.62 8.16
N SER A 29 -67.45 -19.36 8.52
CA SER A 29 -66.51 -18.42 9.20
C SER A 29 -66.88 -18.23 10.69
N PRO A 30 -66.02 -17.69 11.59
CA PRO A 30 -65.63 -16.25 11.64
C PRO A 30 -64.13 -16.03 12.06
N ALA A 31 -63.54 -14.83 12.24
CA ALA A 31 -64.05 -13.44 12.30
C ALA A 31 -62.99 -12.39 11.84
N ASN A 32 -63.45 -11.20 11.44
CA ASN A 32 -62.78 -9.87 11.45
C ASN A 32 -61.28 -9.69 11.09
N GLY A 33 -61.03 -9.21 9.85
CA GLY A 33 -60.04 -8.17 9.53
C GLY A 33 -58.54 -8.58 9.47
N SER A 34 -57.69 -7.95 8.65
CA SER A 34 -57.91 -7.00 7.55
C SER A 34 -56.79 -7.18 6.50
N GLN A 35 -56.96 -6.66 5.28
CA GLN A 35 -55.97 -6.84 4.20
C GLN A 35 -54.77 -5.90 4.38
N SER A 36 -53.56 -6.46 4.51
CA SER A 36 -52.31 -5.71 4.58
C SER A 36 -51.72 -5.45 3.18
N SER A 37 -51.86 -4.21 2.70
CA SER A 37 -51.14 -3.76 1.49
C SER A 37 -49.65 -3.56 1.81
N LEU A 38 -48.78 -4.33 1.16
CA LEU A 38 -47.38 -4.51 1.55
C LEU A 38 -46.42 -3.39 1.08
N PHE A 39 -46.91 -2.15 1.02
CA PHE A 39 -46.14 -0.93 0.69
C PHE A 39 -46.71 0.30 1.42
N ALA A 40 -46.36 0.44 2.70
CA ALA A 40 -46.47 1.67 3.48
C ALA A 40 -45.28 1.72 4.45
N ASP A 41 -44.69 2.90 4.65
CA ASP A 41 -43.57 3.07 5.56
C ASP A 41 -44.03 3.08 7.02
N ASP A 42 -43.31 2.38 7.90
CA ASP A 42 -43.39 2.52 9.36
C ASP A 42 -41.95 2.73 9.88
N ASP A 43 -41.62 3.99 10.17
CA ASP A 43 -40.26 4.45 10.46
C ASP A 43 -39.95 4.32 11.97
N SER A 44 -39.88 3.08 12.45
CA SER A 44 -39.83 2.76 13.89
C SER A 44 -38.71 1.77 14.30
N THR A 45 -37.52 1.86 13.67
CA THR A 45 -36.31 1.16 14.15
C THR A 45 -35.23 2.12 14.69
N PRO A 46 -34.96 2.16 16.02
CA PRO A 46 -33.86 2.93 16.59
C PRO A 46 -32.51 2.23 16.34
N GLY A 47 -31.94 2.43 15.14
CA GLY A 47 -30.64 1.91 14.76
C GLY A 47 -30.01 2.73 13.64
N GLY A 48 -28.89 3.40 13.94
CA GLY A 48 -28.18 4.22 12.95
C GLY A 48 -27.64 3.41 11.77
N SER A 49 -27.40 4.08 10.64
CA SER A 49 -26.79 3.45 9.46
C SER A 49 -25.47 2.74 9.82
N PRO A 50 -25.18 1.54 9.29
CA PRO A 50 -23.94 0.82 9.60
C PRO A 50 -22.67 1.57 9.17
N TRP A 51 -22.81 2.52 8.23
CA TRP A 51 -21.81 3.52 7.85
C TRP A 51 -21.61 4.66 8.86
N GLY A 52 -22.21 4.55 10.06
CA GLY A 52 -22.19 5.55 11.12
C GLY A 52 -20.83 5.77 11.74
N MET A 53 -20.00 6.56 11.07
CA MET A 53 -18.95 7.33 11.74
C MET A 53 -19.61 8.39 12.64
N PRO A 54 -18.97 8.82 13.72
CA PRO A 54 -19.33 10.06 14.42
C PRO A 54 -18.90 11.27 13.57
N THR A 55 -19.50 11.44 12.40
CA THR A 55 -19.62 12.78 11.83
C THR A 55 -20.43 13.60 12.83
N PRO A 56 -19.96 14.75 13.35
CA PRO A 56 -20.91 15.74 13.86
C PRO A 56 -21.93 15.96 12.75
N LYS A 57 -23.22 16.03 13.10
CA LYS A 57 -24.29 16.19 12.10
C LYS A 57 -23.88 17.35 11.19
N LYS A 58 -23.60 17.07 9.92
CA LYS A 58 -23.43 18.13 8.91
C LYS A 58 -24.82 18.69 8.65
N ALA A 59 -25.25 19.53 9.57
CA ALA A 59 -26.30 20.50 9.37
C ALA A 59 -26.10 21.14 7.99
N SER A 60 -27.19 21.35 7.26
CA SER A 60 -27.11 22.06 5.98
C SER A 60 -26.43 23.42 6.20
N LYS A 61 -25.73 23.99 5.19
CA LYS A 61 -25.00 25.26 5.44
C LYS A 61 -25.94 26.39 5.92
N GLY A 62 -27.22 26.38 5.54
CA GLY A 62 -28.26 27.23 6.14
C GLY A 62 -28.63 26.89 7.58
N GLU A 63 -28.73 25.60 7.94
CA GLU A 63 -28.96 25.14 9.32
C GLU A 63 -27.77 25.47 10.25
N VAL A 64 -26.54 25.45 9.74
CA VAL A 64 -25.36 25.99 10.45
C VAL A 64 -25.53 27.49 10.67
N ILE A 65 -25.82 28.26 9.62
CA ILE A 65 -26.06 29.72 9.70
C ILE A 65 -27.17 30.06 10.72
N SER A 66 -28.25 29.28 10.78
CA SER A 66 -29.36 29.53 11.71
C SER A 66 -29.10 29.12 13.17
N THR A 67 -28.03 28.34 13.43
CA THR A 67 -27.66 27.83 14.77
C THR A 67 -26.34 28.40 15.32
N LEU A 68 -25.49 28.98 14.48
CA LEU A 68 -24.17 29.53 14.86
C LEU A 68 -24.28 30.64 15.93
N LEU A 69 -25.12 31.65 15.64
CA LEU A 69 -25.40 32.80 16.50
C LEU A 69 -26.89 32.81 16.93
N PRO A 70 -27.28 32.04 17.95
CA PRO A 70 -28.59 32.16 18.57
C PRO A 70 -28.68 33.53 19.26
N GLY A 71 -29.86 34.16 19.24
CA GLY A 71 -30.06 35.55 19.68
C GLY A 71 -29.81 35.92 21.15
N GLY A 72 -29.14 35.07 21.93
CA GLY A 72 -28.58 35.40 23.25
C GLY A 72 -27.06 35.61 23.26
N ASP A 73 -26.36 35.26 22.17
CA ASP A 73 -24.89 35.33 22.04
C ASP A 73 -24.43 36.52 21.15
N THR A 74 -25.28 37.55 20.97
CA THR A 74 -25.07 38.63 19.99
C THR A 74 -25.23 40.02 20.59
N PRO A 75 -24.44 41.04 20.16
CA PRO A 75 -24.56 42.41 20.67
C PRO A 75 -25.94 43.04 20.43
N ASP A 76 -26.40 43.89 21.35
CA ASP A 76 -27.68 44.60 21.23
C ASP A 76 -27.78 45.42 19.92
N SER A 77 -26.65 45.96 19.44
CA SER A 77 -26.59 46.71 18.17
C SER A 77 -26.96 45.87 16.93
N TYR A 78 -26.84 44.54 16.97
CA TYR A 78 -27.34 43.67 15.90
C TYR A 78 -28.88 43.56 15.93
N VAL A 79 -29.47 43.62 17.13
CA VAL A 79 -30.92 43.59 17.37
C VAL A 79 -31.56 44.85 16.82
N ASP A 80 -30.99 46.03 17.16
CA ASP A 80 -31.41 47.35 16.67
C ASP A 80 -31.37 47.45 15.14
N VAL A 81 -30.29 46.94 14.52
CA VAL A 81 -30.09 46.99 13.07
C VAL A 81 -31.11 46.12 12.33
N PHE A 82 -31.41 44.91 12.80
CA PHE A 82 -32.46 44.06 12.21
C PHE A 82 -33.84 44.75 12.26
N GLU A 83 -34.18 45.40 13.37
CA GLU A 83 -35.45 46.11 13.52
C GLU A 83 -35.52 47.39 12.67
N THR A 84 -34.39 48.09 12.50
CA THR A 84 -34.27 49.25 11.59
C THR A 84 -34.46 48.84 10.11
N VAL A 85 -33.93 47.68 9.70
CA VAL A 85 -34.11 47.17 8.33
C VAL A 85 -35.52 46.61 8.12
N GLN A 86 -36.07 45.90 9.10
CA GLN A 86 -37.42 45.34 9.02
C GLN A 86 -38.53 46.40 9.01
N SER A 87 -38.34 47.52 9.72
CA SER A 87 -39.33 48.61 9.80
C SER A 87 -39.38 49.51 8.57
N THR A 88 -38.43 49.40 7.63
CA THR A 88 -38.32 50.30 6.46
C THR A 88 -38.83 49.67 5.15
N GLU A 89 -40.02 49.06 5.22
CA GLU A 89 -40.83 48.49 4.12
C GLU A 89 -40.27 47.26 3.36
N PHE A 90 -39.02 46.84 3.59
CA PHE A 90 -38.37 45.69 2.90
C PHE A 90 -38.39 44.37 3.71
N GLY A 91 -39.54 43.99 4.27
CA GLY A 91 -39.67 42.74 5.03
C GLY A 91 -41.10 42.24 5.21
N GLN A 92 -41.34 40.96 4.92
CA GLN A 92 -42.50 40.25 5.44
C GLN A 92 -42.26 39.91 6.91
N SER A 93 -43.31 40.03 7.73
CA SER A 93 -43.27 39.92 9.20
C SER A 93 -42.32 38.82 9.72
N GLY A 94 -41.24 39.23 10.39
CA GLY A 94 -40.23 38.33 10.97
C GLY A 94 -39.00 38.01 10.09
N THR A 95 -38.90 38.56 8.87
CA THR A 95 -37.76 38.33 7.96
C THR A 95 -37.22 39.63 7.34
N VAL A 96 -36.01 39.56 6.77
CA VAL A 96 -35.35 40.59 5.95
C VAL A 96 -35.01 40.00 4.58
N ASP A 97 -35.32 40.71 3.49
CA ASP A 97 -35.12 40.23 2.11
C ASP A 97 -33.76 40.66 1.49
N VAL A 98 -33.57 40.36 0.20
CA VAL A 98 -32.35 40.72 -0.55
C VAL A 98 -32.16 42.24 -0.66
N ALA A 99 -33.23 43.04 -0.78
CA ALA A 99 -33.11 44.49 -0.79
C ALA A 99 -32.66 45.03 0.58
N GLY A 100 -33.18 44.46 1.67
CA GLY A 100 -32.70 44.74 3.03
C GLY A 100 -31.23 44.36 3.23
N MET A 101 -30.80 43.19 2.75
CA MET A 101 -29.38 42.77 2.78
C MET A 101 -28.48 43.74 1.98
N THR A 102 -28.86 44.10 0.75
CA THR A 102 -28.11 45.07 -0.07
C THR A 102 -28.03 46.45 0.58
N ARG A 103 -29.11 46.92 1.23
CA ARG A 103 -29.12 48.19 1.98
C ARG A 103 -28.09 48.19 3.13
N VAL A 104 -27.95 47.08 3.86
CA VAL A 104 -26.94 46.93 4.92
C VAL A 104 -25.52 46.93 4.36
N MET A 105 -25.23 46.17 3.30
CA MET A 105 -23.89 46.15 2.70
C MET A 105 -23.47 47.50 2.09
N ASN A 106 -24.42 48.25 1.55
CA ASN A 106 -24.19 49.61 1.05
C ASN A 106 -23.98 50.62 2.18
N ALA A 107 -24.72 50.52 3.29
CA ALA A 107 -24.46 51.29 4.51
C ALA A 107 -23.08 50.97 5.12
N ALA A 108 -22.64 49.72 5.03
CA ALA A 108 -21.29 49.26 5.40
C ALA A 108 -20.19 49.69 4.40
N LYS A 109 -20.54 50.32 3.27
CA LYS A 109 -19.60 50.74 2.21
C LYS A 109 -18.72 49.60 1.66
N LEU A 110 -19.19 48.34 1.73
CA LEU A 110 -18.41 47.20 1.23
C LEU A 110 -18.22 47.28 -0.29
N GLY A 111 -16.99 47.07 -0.76
CA GLY A 111 -16.69 46.95 -2.18
C GLY A 111 -17.32 45.71 -2.82
N ALA A 112 -17.55 45.75 -4.14
CA ALA A 112 -18.31 44.72 -4.85
C ALA A 112 -17.83 43.28 -4.61
N ASP A 113 -16.51 43.06 -4.59
CA ASP A 113 -15.93 41.73 -4.32
C ASP A 113 -16.23 41.22 -2.89
N GLN A 114 -16.28 42.12 -1.91
CA GLN A 114 -16.65 41.78 -0.53
C GLN A 114 -18.16 41.53 -0.40
N GLN A 115 -19.00 42.33 -1.07
CA GLN A 115 -20.44 42.06 -1.16
C GLN A 115 -20.71 40.68 -1.77
N ALA A 116 -20.01 40.33 -2.86
CA ALA A 116 -20.10 39.01 -3.49
C ALA A 116 -19.64 37.88 -2.56
N ARG A 117 -18.58 38.07 -1.76
CA ARG A 117 -18.14 37.09 -0.74
C ARG A 117 -19.18 36.90 0.37
N VAL A 118 -19.68 37.97 0.96
CA VAL A 118 -20.74 37.91 1.99
C VAL A 118 -21.97 37.19 1.46
N MET A 119 -22.46 37.58 0.26
CA MET A 119 -23.65 36.97 -0.34
C MET A 119 -23.45 35.49 -0.69
N ASN A 120 -22.31 35.09 -1.25
CA ASN A 120 -22.01 33.68 -1.52
C ASN A 120 -21.86 32.85 -0.24
N THR A 121 -21.42 33.46 0.87
CA THR A 121 -21.35 32.76 2.16
C THR A 121 -22.73 32.58 2.79
N ILE A 122 -23.63 33.58 2.72
CA ILE A 122 -24.97 33.54 3.34
C ILE A 122 -26.07 32.89 2.48
N ALA A 123 -25.94 32.86 1.15
CA ALA A 123 -26.94 32.32 0.21
C ALA A 123 -27.54 30.93 0.56
N PRO A 124 -26.83 30.00 1.22
CA PRO A 124 -27.41 28.73 1.68
C PRO A 124 -28.54 28.85 2.74
N ALA A 125 -28.76 30.02 3.34
CA ALA A 125 -29.92 30.32 4.17
C ALA A 125 -31.17 30.72 3.34
N GLY A 126 -31.00 31.03 2.05
CA GLY A 126 -32.07 31.45 1.14
C GLY A 126 -32.19 32.96 0.97
N ASN A 127 -33.21 33.39 0.20
CA ASN A 127 -33.38 34.79 -0.23
C ASN A 127 -33.99 35.71 0.85
N SER A 128 -34.25 35.21 2.04
CA SER A 128 -34.87 35.95 3.15
C SER A 128 -34.33 35.44 4.49
N LEU A 129 -33.66 36.29 5.26
CA LEU A 129 -33.03 35.92 6.53
C LEU A 129 -33.97 36.14 7.71
N ARG A 130 -33.97 35.19 8.65
CA ARG A 130 -34.54 35.29 10.00
C ARG A 130 -33.49 35.88 10.97
N ARG A 131 -33.90 36.29 12.18
CA ARG A 131 -33.02 36.97 13.17
C ARG A 131 -31.63 36.32 13.32
N ASN A 132 -31.55 35.01 13.63
CA ASN A 132 -30.25 34.33 13.81
C ASN A 132 -29.38 34.37 12.53
N GLU A 133 -29.99 34.17 11.37
CA GLU A 133 -29.30 34.12 10.08
C GLU A 133 -28.79 35.52 9.69
N PHE A 134 -29.58 36.56 10.01
CA PHE A 134 -29.21 37.96 9.86
C PHE A 134 -28.09 38.38 10.83
N ASN A 135 -28.04 37.83 12.04
CA ASN A 135 -26.94 38.05 12.97
C ASN A 135 -25.62 37.51 12.40
N VAL A 136 -25.62 36.33 11.78
CA VAL A 136 -24.44 35.79 11.07
C VAL A 136 -24.06 36.66 9.86
N PHE A 137 -25.05 37.17 9.12
CA PHE A 137 -24.82 38.12 8.03
C PHE A 137 -24.15 39.42 8.52
N LEU A 138 -24.58 40.01 9.64
CA LEU A 138 -23.91 41.18 10.22
C LEU A 138 -22.47 40.89 10.67
N ALA A 139 -22.21 39.71 11.23
CA ALA A 139 -20.85 39.29 11.59
C ALA A 139 -19.95 39.15 10.36
N LEU A 140 -20.46 38.59 9.26
CA LEU A 140 -19.74 38.51 7.97
C LEU A 140 -19.48 39.90 7.37
N VAL A 141 -20.42 40.85 7.49
CA VAL A 141 -20.22 42.25 7.08
C VAL A 141 -19.15 42.94 7.94
N GLY A 142 -19.11 42.65 9.25
CA GLY A 142 -18.07 43.14 10.16
C GLY A 142 -16.67 42.62 9.82
N LEU A 143 -16.52 41.29 9.62
CA LEU A 143 -15.25 40.69 9.17
C LEU A 143 -14.78 41.29 7.84
N ALA A 144 -15.71 41.51 6.90
CA ALA A 144 -15.41 42.12 5.60
C ALA A 144 -14.97 43.60 5.68
N GLN A 145 -15.33 44.32 6.75
CA GLN A 145 -14.83 45.68 7.04
C GLN A 145 -13.50 45.66 7.81
N GLU A 146 -13.30 44.72 8.73
CA GLU A 146 -12.02 44.51 9.44
C GLU A 146 -10.91 43.98 8.52
N GLY A 147 -11.27 43.46 7.34
CA GLY A 147 -10.34 42.99 6.30
C GLY A 147 -10.04 41.49 6.38
N GLU A 148 -10.83 40.73 7.14
CA GLU A 148 -10.62 39.32 7.47
C GLU A 148 -11.43 38.38 6.57
N ASP A 149 -11.11 37.07 6.62
CA ASP A 149 -11.70 36.09 5.71
C ASP A 149 -13.19 35.82 6.00
N VAL A 150 -14.03 36.21 5.04
CA VAL A 150 -15.51 36.23 5.10
C VAL A 150 -16.11 34.81 5.05
N THR A 151 -15.90 34.08 6.15
CA THR A 151 -16.21 32.65 6.33
C THR A 151 -17.08 32.44 7.56
N LEU A 152 -17.81 31.32 7.61
CA LEU A 152 -18.60 30.96 8.81
C LEU A 152 -17.69 30.56 9.97
N ASP A 153 -16.53 29.98 9.67
CA ASP A 153 -15.56 29.53 10.68
C ASP A 153 -14.93 30.75 11.39
N GLY A 154 -14.59 31.83 10.67
CA GLY A 154 -14.16 33.10 11.27
C GLY A 154 -15.21 33.79 12.14
N VAL A 155 -16.51 33.56 11.88
CA VAL A 155 -17.61 34.03 12.76
C VAL A 155 -17.68 33.20 14.04
N ASP A 156 -17.39 31.89 13.98
CA ASP A 156 -17.31 31.02 15.18
C ASP A 156 -16.08 31.34 16.04
N GLU A 157 -14.93 31.60 15.41
CA GLU A 157 -13.71 32.04 16.11
C GLU A 157 -13.92 33.38 16.85
N ARG A 158 -14.66 34.32 16.24
CA ARG A 158 -15.05 35.60 16.87
C ARG A 158 -16.33 35.56 17.69
N ARG A 159 -16.95 34.40 17.92
CA ARG A 159 -18.21 34.24 18.69
C ARG A 159 -18.19 34.84 20.10
N LYS A 160 -17.01 35.01 20.71
CA LYS A 160 -16.84 35.66 22.03
C LYS A 160 -16.66 37.19 21.98
N LYS A 161 -16.40 37.76 20.80
CA LYS A 161 -16.17 39.19 20.57
C LYS A 161 -16.46 39.51 19.09
N LEU A 162 -17.74 39.48 18.74
CA LEU A 162 -18.19 39.68 17.36
C LEU A 162 -17.86 41.11 16.86
N PRO A 163 -17.46 41.28 15.58
CA PRO A 163 -17.17 42.57 15.00
C PRO A 163 -18.45 43.40 14.86
N GLN A 164 -18.40 44.72 15.07
CA GLN A 164 -19.58 45.59 14.94
C GLN A 164 -19.45 46.44 13.66
N PRO A 165 -20.30 46.21 12.64
CA PRO A 165 -20.12 46.88 11.36
C PRO A 165 -20.50 48.37 11.40
N GLU A 166 -19.68 49.22 10.80
CA GLU A 166 -19.91 50.67 10.68
C GLU A 166 -20.98 50.99 9.63
N LEU A 167 -22.25 50.86 10.00
CA LEU A 167 -23.40 51.10 9.11
C LEU A 167 -23.74 52.59 9.00
N HIS A 168 -23.26 53.23 7.93
CA HIS A 168 -23.49 54.64 7.65
C HIS A 168 -24.87 54.87 7.02
N ASN A 169 -25.64 55.84 7.55
CA ASN A 169 -26.91 56.34 6.99
C ASN A 169 -28.02 55.28 6.76
N LEU A 170 -28.00 54.15 7.45
CA LEU A 170 -28.93 53.02 7.23
C LEU A 170 -30.42 53.43 7.22
N ALA A 171 -30.81 54.42 8.05
CA ALA A 171 -32.17 54.93 8.17
C ALA A 171 -32.69 55.69 6.91
N THR A 172 -31.82 56.18 6.03
CA THR A 172 -32.20 57.07 4.92
C THR A 172 -32.18 56.34 3.58
N ALA A 173 -33.28 56.34 2.83
CA ALA A 173 -33.41 55.64 1.55
C ALA A 173 -32.93 56.53 0.36
N PRO A 174 -32.08 56.01 -0.55
CA PRO A 174 -31.75 56.63 -1.85
C PRO A 174 -32.57 56.02 -3.01
N GLU A 175 -32.73 56.77 -4.11
CA GLU A 175 -33.56 56.41 -5.27
C GLU A 175 -32.79 55.76 -6.44
N GLY A 176 -33.37 54.70 -7.04
CA GLY A 176 -33.33 54.48 -8.50
C GLY A 176 -32.37 53.45 -9.11
N LEU A 177 -32.73 53.03 -10.35
CA LEU A 177 -31.94 52.29 -11.36
C LEU A 177 -31.81 50.74 -11.17
N PRO A 178 -31.64 49.94 -12.25
CA PRO A 178 -32.71 49.01 -12.66
C PRO A 178 -32.32 47.51 -12.81
N SER A 179 -33.27 46.69 -13.27
CA SER A 179 -33.22 45.21 -13.27
C SER A 179 -32.35 44.55 -14.35
N THR A 180 -31.88 43.34 -14.05
CA THR A 180 -30.76 42.62 -14.67
C THR A 180 -31.05 41.86 -15.98
N SER A 181 -31.87 42.40 -16.88
CA SER A 181 -32.36 41.65 -18.07
C SER A 181 -31.57 41.83 -19.38
N GLU A 182 -30.55 42.70 -19.44
CA GLU A 182 -29.96 43.12 -20.74
C GLU A 182 -28.54 42.60 -21.06
N LEU A 183 -27.90 41.78 -20.21
CA LEU A 183 -26.49 41.37 -20.43
C LEU A 183 -26.28 39.95 -21.02
N ALA A 184 -27.23 39.46 -21.82
CA ALA A 184 -27.22 38.09 -22.35
C ALA A 184 -27.31 37.97 -23.89
N SER A 185 -26.38 38.55 -24.66
CA SER A 185 -26.03 38.02 -26.01
C SER A 185 -24.75 38.61 -26.66
N LYS A 186 -23.69 37.78 -26.80
CA LYS A 186 -22.95 37.44 -28.05
C LYS A 186 -21.50 36.90 -27.82
N PRO A 187 -20.88 36.20 -28.80
CA PRO A 187 -19.66 35.38 -28.60
C PRO A 187 -18.31 36.11 -28.85
N PRO A 188 -17.15 35.46 -28.62
CA PRO A 188 -15.84 36.12 -28.50
C PRO A 188 -15.02 36.26 -29.80
N GLN A 189 -14.01 37.14 -29.79
CA GLN A 189 -12.92 37.23 -30.77
C GLN A 189 -11.54 37.49 -30.11
N ARG A 190 -10.45 37.29 -30.87
CA ARG A 190 -9.04 37.31 -30.41
C ARG A 190 -8.35 38.68 -30.62
N PRO A 191 -7.17 38.93 -29.99
CA PRO A 191 -6.55 40.26 -29.88
C PRO A 191 -5.64 40.66 -31.05
N ALA A 192 -5.27 41.94 -31.08
CA ALA A 192 -4.18 42.54 -31.86
C ALA A 192 -3.43 43.60 -31.03
N THR A 193 -2.20 43.96 -31.42
CA THR A 193 -1.22 44.70 -30.57
C THR A 193 -0.64 45.96 -31.29
N PRO A 194 0.35 46.73 -30.77
CA PRO A 194 0.16 48.13 -30.37
C PRO A 194 0.92 49.20 -31.20
N PRO A 195 0.73 50.50 -30.88
CA PRO A 195 1.87 51.46 -30.76
C PRO A 195 1.68 52.58 -29.69
N THR A 196 2.61 53.49 -29.34
CA THR A 196 4.10 53.51 -29.19
C THR A 196 4.56 54.85 -28.55
N GLN A 197 5.36 54.80 -27.46
CA GLN A 197 6.30 55.83 -26.89
C GLN A 197 5.90 57.33 -26.67
N SER A 198 6.28 57.90 -25.52
CA SER A 198 7.30 58.99 -25.37
C SER A 198 7.44 59.53 -23.91
N VAL A 199 8.44 60.38 -23.65
CA VAL A 199 9.02 60.76 -22.32
C VAL A 199 9.34 62.28 -22.33
N PRO A 200 9.04 63.10 -21.27
CA PRO A 200 10.09 63.47 -20.28
C PRO A 200 9.66 63.97 -18.86
N THR A 201 10.65 64.03 -17.95
CA THR A 201 10.71 64.79 -16.66
C THR A 201 11.37 66.19 -16.91
N PRO A 202 11.68 67.15 -15.96
CA PRO A 202 11.97 66.99 -14.51
C PRO A 202 11.77 68.19 -13.50
N LYS A 203 12.06 67.94 -12.20
CA LYS A 203 12.45 68.90 -11.09
C LYS A 203 11.35 69.89 -10.63
N SER A 204 11.30 70.49 -9.42
CA SER A 204 12.15 70.61 -8.19
C SER A 204 11.30 71.28 -7.05
N ARG A 205 11.61 71.40 -5.73
CA ARG A 205 12.63 70.90 -4.78
C ARG A 205 12.27 71.41 -3.33
N GLU A 206 12.51 70.60 -2.27
CA GLU A 206 12.53 71.00 -0.80
C GLU A 206 11.20 71.49 -0.15
N THR A 207 10.93 71.44 1.18
CA THR A 207 11.72 71.06 2.39
C THR A 207 10.83 70.57 3.58
N ARG A 208 11.25 69.52 4.34
CA ARG A 208 11.01 69.22 5.80
C ARG A 208 9.55 69.10 6.37
N PRO A 209 9.31 68.47 7.56
CA PRO A 209 9.98 67.31 8.17
C PRO A 209 9.06 66.24 8.87
N ARG A 210 9.44 64.96 8.78
CA ARG A 210 9.37 63.84 9.78
C ARG A 210 8.16 63.71 10.75
N ARG A 211 7.40 62.62 10.58
CA ARG A 211 7.12 61.64 11.66
C ARG A 211 7.25 60.22 11.07
N GLU A 212 7.41 59.19 11.90
CA GLU A 212 8.08 57.93 11.52
C GLU A 212 7.19 56.69 11.59
N SER A 213 7.49 55.72 10.73
CA SER A 213 7.01 54.33 10.75
C SER A 213 8.14 53.41 10.29
N ILE A 214 8.48 52.41 11.11
CA ILE A 214 9.50 51.38 10.88
C ILE A 214 8.77 50.07 11.21
N ILE A 215 8.37 49.28 10.21
CA ILE A 215 9.13 48.19 9.55
C ILE A 215 9.25 46.98 10.49
N ASP A 216 8.65 45.87 10.07
CA ASP A 216 8.57 44.60 10.80
C ASP A 216 9.89 43.81 10.87
N GLU A 217 9.91 42.78 11.70
CA GLU A 217 11.11 42.02 12.08
C GLU A 217 11.54 40.92 11.08
N ASP A 218 12.78 40.46 11.25
CA ASP A 218 13.53 39.56 10.36
C ASP A 218 12.99 38.10 10.40
N PRO A 219 12.72 37.46 9.24
CA PRO A 219 12.31 36.05 9.19
C PRO A 219 13.39 35.03 9.59
N TRP A 220 14.66 35.42 9.77
CA TRP A 220 15.77 34.51 10.11
C TRP A 220 16.17 34.55 11.59
N GLY A 221 15.29 34.07 12.46
CA GLY A 221 15.57 33.90 13.89
C GLY A 221 16.74 32.93 14.18
N SER A 222 17.90 33.48 14.55
CA SER A 222 19.03 32.73 15.14
C SER A 222 19.39 33.30 16.53
N PRO A 223 19.75 32.48 17.53
CA PRO A 223 19.87 32.96 18.92
C PRO A 223 21.02 33.96 19.13
N ALA A 224 20.71 35.11 19.72
CA ALA A 224 21.68 36.17 19.98
C ALA A 224 22.54 35.91 21.22
N LEU A 225 23.85 36.21 21.11
CA LEU A 225 24.75 36.44 22.24
C LEU A 225 25.83 37.46 21.84
N HIS A 226 26.34 38.21 22.83
CA HIS A 226 27.35 39.28 22.71
C HIS A 226 26.92 40.55 21.96
N LYS A 227 26.16 41.40 22.67
CA LYS A 227 25.80 42.76 22.29
C LYS A 227 26.75 43.79 22.93
N GLY A 228 27.45 44.57 22.11
CA GLY A 228 28.12 45.83 22.51
C GLY A 228 29.66 45.81 22.48
N HIS A 229 30.25 46.54 21.53
CA HIS A 229 30.77 47.91 21.75
C HIS A 229 31.00 48.59 20.37
N ASN A 230 31.49 49.82 20.32
CA ASN A 230 31.22 50.77 19.22
C ASN A 230 32.47 51.57 18.77
N HIS A 231 32.30 52.43 17.76
CA HIS A 231 33.23 53.43 17.18
C HIS A 231 34.30 52.85 16.23
N GLY A 232 34.68 53.54 15.12
CA GLY A 232 34.15 54.77 14.54
C GLY A 232 34.90 55.16 13.24
N VAL A 233 34.29 55.98 12.37
CA VAL A 233 34.83 56.35 11.04
C VAL A 233 35.41 57.78 11.04
N PRO A 234 36.57 58.01 10.39
CA PRO A 234 36.64 59.10 9.40
C PRO A 234 37.53 58.80 8.16
N GLN A 235 37.24 59.46 7.03
CA GLN A 235 38.13 59.56 5.86
C GLN A 235 39.02 60.84 5.95
N ARG A 236 40.12 60.91 5.17
CA ARG A 236 40.22 61.76 3.93
C ARG A 236 41.66 62.20 3.51
N ALA A 237 42.16 61.62 2.41
CA ALA A 237 43.14 62.19 1.43
C ALA A 237 44.55 62.62 1.93
N PRO A 238 45.51 63.07 1.06
CA PRO A 238 45.67 62.95 -0.40
C PRO A 238 47.00 62.25 -0.84
N ALA A 239 47.39 62.31 -2.13
CA ALA A 239 48.60 61.71 -2.72
C ALA A 239 49.84 62.66 -2.76
N PRO A 240 51.05 62.14 -3.09
CA PRO A 240 51.79 62.65 -4.26
C PRO A 240 52.59 61.57 -5.07
N HIS A 241 53.31 62.00 -6.13
CA HIS A 241 54.08 61.18 -7.10
C HIS A 241 55.59 61.04 -6.80
N SER A 242 56.17 59.86 -7.11
CA SER A 242 57.55 59.61 -7.62
C SER A 242 57.71 58.10 -7.95
N THR A 243 57.89 57.65 -9.20
CA THR A 243 59.12 57.55 -10.05
C THR A 243 60.18 56.51 -9.62
N GLU A 244 60.33 55.46 -10.46
CA GLU A 244 61.49 54.54 -10.63
C GLU A 244 61.86 53.57 -9.49
N GLY A 245 62.54 52.44 -9.83
CA GLY A 245 63.17 51.53 -8.85
C GLY A 245 62.95 50.02 -9.08
N ALA A 246 63.87 49.36 -9.80
CA ALA A 246 63.77 47.95 -10.18
C ALA A 246 64.20 46.90 -9.11
N VAL A 247 63.45 45.78 -9.04
CA VAL A 247 63.78 44.40 -8.55
C VAL A 247 64.47 44.14 -7.17
N PRO A 248 64.31 42.93 -6.56
CA PRO A 248 64.48 42.73 -5.10
C PRO A 248 65.45 41.60 -4.64
N ARG A 249 65.75 41.52 -3.32
CA ARG A 249 65.64 40.31 -2.44
C ARG A 249 66.41 40.37 -1.09
N THR A 250 65.81 39.77 -0.03
CA THR A 250 66.45 39.11 1.17
C THR A 250 67.29 39.98 2.15
N ASN A 251 67.50 39.67 3.45
CA ASN A 251 67.01 38.60 4.35
C ASN A 251 67.18 38.99 5.86
N GLY A 252 66.29 38.49 6.76
CA GLY A 252 66.53 38.27 8.21
C GLY A 252 66.64 39.49 9.17
N SER A 253 66.72 39.35 10.50
CA SER A 253 66.43 38.21 11.45
C SER A 253 66.73 38.59 12.94
N PHE A 254 66.42 37.72 13.93
CA PHE A 254 66.75 37.78 15.41
C PHE A 254 65.94 38.81 16.27
N GLU A 255 65.59 38.66 17.57
CA GLU A 255 65.58 37.56 18.58
C GLU A 255 64.60 37.86 19.79
N PRO A 256 64.34 36.94 20.78
CA PRO A 256 63.21 37.00 21.74
C PRO A 256 63.56 37.03 23.27
N SER A 257 62.54 36.94 24.16
CA SER A 257 62.62 36.27 25.49
C SER A 257 61.26 36.05 26.23
N GLU A 258 61.05 34.80 26.70
CA GLU A 258 60.63 34.35 28.07
C GLU A 258 59.32 34.81 28.75
N ARG A 259 58.58 34.00 29.55
CA ARG A 259 58.50 32.53 29.81
C ARG A 259 57.25 32.22 30.69
N THR A 260 56.86 30.93 30.81
CA THR A 260 56.20 30.29 31.99
C THR A 260 54.66 30.24 31.93
N THR A 261 53.93 29.12 31.99
CA THR A 261 54.15 27.63 31.96
C THR A 261 52.76 27.01 31.62
N SER A 262 52.46 25.72 31.40
CA SER A 262 53.09 24.37 31.34
C SER A 262 51.98 23.43 30.81
N ASN A 263 52.11 22.27 30.17
CA ASN A 263 53.17 21.36 29.68
C ASN A 263 52.44 20.45 28.61
N PHE A 264 52.92 19.43 27.89
CA PHE A 264 54.12 18.58 27.70
C PHE A 264 53.88 17.81 26.34
N THR A 265 54.70 16.96 25.70
CA THR A 265 56.15 16.64 25.59
C THR A 265 56.27 15.24 24.95
N THR A 266 57.15 14.87 24.02
CA THR A 266 58.11 15.46 23.04
C THR A 266 58.53 14.30 22.08
N GLU A 267 59.19 14.39 20.92
CA GLU A 267 59.59 15.45 19.97
C GLU A 267 59.94 14.80 18.59
N SER A 268 60.34 15.59 17.60
CA SER A 268 60.79 15.14 16.26
C SER A 268 62.32 14.97 16.15
N VAL A 269 62.80 14.05 15.29
CA VAL A 269 64.16 14.07 14.71
C VAL A 269 64.14 13.62 13.24
N VAL A 270 65.03 14.18 12.41
CA VAL A 270 65.29 13.77 11.01
C VAL A 270 66.81 13.76 10.79
N GLU A 271 67.37 12.74 10.13
CA GLU A 271 68.71 12.81 9.52
C GLU A 271 68.76 11.98 8.21
N SER A 272 69.83 12.12 7.43
CA SER A 272 69.83 11.97 5.95
C SER A 272 71.04 11.24 5.38
N THR A 273 70.96 10.69 4.16
CA THR A 273 72.00 10.92 3.10
C THR A 273 71.63 10.46 1.68
N ASN A 274 71.68 11.41 0.75
CA ASN A 274 72.17 11.39 -0.66
C ASN A 274 71.87 10.23 -1.64
N GLY A 275 71.30 10.63 -2.80
CA GLY A 275 71.27 9.84 -4.05
C GLY A 275 70.83 10.68 -5.28
N SER A 276 71.73 11.45 -5.87
CA SER A 276 71.54 12.23 -7.12
C SER A 276 71.17 11.34 -8.34
N ARG A 277 70.52 11.76 -9.44
CA ARG A 277 70.38 13.07 -10.15
C ARG A 277 69.24 12.96 -11.22
N GLU A 278 68.80 13.90 -12.05
CA GLU A 278 69.20 15.30 -12.38
C GLU A 278 67.97 16.22 -12.71
N SER A 279 67.52 16.33 -13.98
CA SER A 279 66.67 17.44 -14.47
C SER A 279 66.02 17.20 -15.85
N ALA A 280 64.74 17.58 -16.05
CA ALA A 280 64.29 18.48 -17.14
C ALA A 280 62.75 18.80 -17.17
N ARG A 281 62.41 20.07 -16.94
CA ARG A 281 61.33 20.93 -17.54
C ARG A 281 59.84 20.53 -17.72
N GLU A 282 59.02 21.55 -17.44
CA GLU A 282 57.79 22.02 -18.13
C GLU A 282 56.35 21.57 -17.72
N SER A 283 55.59 22.57 -17.23
CA SER A 283 54.12 22.78 -17.23
C SER A 283 53.10 21.76 -16.67
N ARG A 284 52.35 22.22 -15.66
CA ARG A 284 50.96 21.82 -15.29
C ARG A 284 49.95 22.71 -16.07
N PRO A 285 48.62 22.41 -16.18
CA PRO A 285 47.79 21.80 -15.13
C PRO A 285 46.75 20.72 -15.53
N THR A 286 46.15 20.14 -14.48
CA THR A 286 44.82 19.45 -14.30
C THR A 286 44.03 18.84 -15.49
N PRO A 287 43.44 17.63 -15.32
CA PRO A 287 42.63 16.96 -16.34
C PRO A 287 41.21 17.56 -16.50
N ASN A 288 40.64 17.43 -17.70
CA ASN A 288 39.29 17.88 -18.04
C ASN A 288 38.21 16.82 -17.79
N ASN A 289 37.01 17.29 -17.44
CA ASN A 289 35.77 16.54 -17.66
C ASN A 289 35.47 16.41 -19.15
N LEU A 290 34.91 15.28 -19.58
CA LEU A 290 34.26 15.17 -20.89
C LEU A 290 33.03 14.25 -20.79
N TRP A 291 31.85 14.85 -20.66
CA TRP A 291 30.56 14.17 -20.80
C TRP A 291 29.96 14.57 -22.14
N TYR A 292 29.49 13.61 -22.94
CA TYR A 292 28.77 13.89 -24.19
C TYR A 292 27.27 13.67 -24.00
N SER A 293 26.49 14.67 -24.40
CA SER A 293 25.03 14.59 -24.49
C SER A 293 24.60 13.86 -25.77
N TYR A 294 23.40 13.28 -25.76
CA TYR A 294 22.64 13.06 -26.97
C TYR A 294 21.13 13.20 -26.72
N ASP A 295 20.55 14.31 -27.16
CA ASP A 295 19.09 14.51 -27.23
C ASP A 295 18.50 13.88 -28.51
N GLY A 296 17.25 13.42 -28.46
CA GLY A 296 16.65 12.67 -29.56
C GLY A 296 15.13 12.51 -29.48
N ASN A 297 14.39 13.62 -29.44
CA ASN A 297 12.93 13.61 -29.36
C ASN A 297 12.23 13.64 -30.74
N SER A 298 11.39 12.65 -31.06
CA SER A 298 10.24 12.79 -31.99
C SER A 298 9.30 11.57 -31.94
N PRO A 299 7.97 11.75 -31.91
CA PRO A 299 7.00 10.65 -31.98
C PRO A 299 6.50 10.38 -33.41
N THR A 300 6.20 9.12 -33.74
CA THR A 300 5.39 8.78 -34.92
C THR A 300 4.37 7.68 -34.62
N SER A 301 3.10 7.98 -34.87
CA SER A 301 2.02 6.98 -34.95
C SER A 301 1.81 6.58 -36.40
N TYR A 302 1.59 5.30 -36.68
CA TYR A 302 1.09 4.84 -37.98
C TYR A 302 -0.02 3.81 -37.81
N THR A 303 -1.04 3.92 -38.66
CA THR A 303 -2.23 3.06 -38.67
C THR A 303 -2.46 2.48 -40.07
N SER A 304 -3.00 1.25 -40.09
CA SER A 304 -3.53 0.53 -41.27
C SER A 304 -2.55 0.11 -42.37
N GLY A 305 -2.80 -1.07 -42.94
CA GLY A 305 -2.00 -1.65 -44.04
C GLY A 305 -2.23 -3.15 -44.23
N LEU A 306 -3.39 -3.56 -44.75
CA LEU A 306 -3.58 -4.93 -45.26
C LEU A 306 -2.75 -5.13 -46.55
N PRO A 307 -2.37 -6.39 -46.84
CA PRO A 307 -2.90 -7.01 -48.06
C PRO A 307 -3.72 -8.28 -47.80
N THR A 308 -4.69 -8.56 -48.68
CA THR A 308 -5.49 -9.80 -48.74
C THR A 308 -4.84 -10.85 -49.66
N GLY A 309 -5.02 -12.15 -49.40
CA GLY A 309 -4.24 -13.18 -50.12
C GLY A 309 -4.71 -14.65 -50.07
N LEU A 310 -6.01 -14.92 -50.28
CA LEU A 310 -6.59 -16.20 -50.75
C LEU A 310 -6.48 -17.50 -49.91
N GLU A 311 -7.64 -18.15 -49.75
CA GLU A 311 -7.91 -19.54 -49.30
C GLU A 311 -7.92 -20.53 -50.51
N PRO A 312 -8.26 -21.86 -50.43
CA PRO A 312 -8.86 -22.66 -49.33
C PRO A 312 -8.30 -24.12 -49.09
N ASN A 313 -8.83 -24.78 -48.04
CA ASN A 313 -9.12 -26.23 -47.84
C ASN A 313 -8.27 -27.37 -48.48
N ALA A 314 -7.89 -28.39 -47.68
CA ALA A 314 -8.60 -29.71 -47.58
C ALA A 314 -7.73 -30.90 -47.02
N PHE A 315 -8.42 -31.95 -46.52
CA PHE A 315 -7.96 -33.30 -46.08
C PHE A 315 -6.92 -33.37 -44.92
N ALA A 316 -7.03 -34.19 -43.86
CA ALA A 316 -7.83 -35.38 -43.46
C ALA A 316 -7.25 -36.77 -43.81
N GLY A 317 -7.22 -37.65 -42.79
CA GLY A 317 -6.58 -38.98 -42.78
C GLY A 317 -5.13 -38.92 -42.29
N GLY A 318 -4.63 -39.85 -41.46
CA GLY A 318 -5.26 -41.00 -40.79
C GLY A 318 -4.17 -41.94 -40.21
N LEU A 319 -4.53 -42.75 -39.21
CA LEU A 319 -3.79 -43.85 -38.52
C LEU A 319 -4.36 -43.92 -37.08
N GLY A 320 -4.53 -45.06 -36.41
CA GLY A 320 -4.45 -46.48 -36.81
C GLY A 320 -5.07 -47.32 -35.69
N ASP A 321 -5.69 -48.46 -36.01
CA ASP A 321 -6.46 -49.28 -35.06
C ASP A 321 -5.61 -50.42 -34.47
N ASP A 322 -5.73 -50.70 -33.16
CA ASP A 322 -5.04 -51.81 -32.46
C ASP A 322 -5.94 -52.40 -31.34
N PRO A 323 -6.39 -53.67 -31.40
CA PRO A 323 -7.70 -54.04 -30.85
C PRO A 323 -7.65 -54.79 -29.50
N HIS A 324 -7.20 -54.14 -28.42
CA HIS A 324 -7.23 -54.72 -27.07
C HIS A 324 -7.98 -53.87 -26.02
N ARG A 325 -9.32 -53.87 -26.12
CA ARG A 325 -10.22 -53.26 -25.14
C ARG A 325 -11.37 -54.21 -24.71
N PRO A 326 -11.40 -54.71 -23.47
CA PRO A 326 -12.60 -55.38 -22.93
C PRO A 326 -13.76 -54.38 -22.71
N PRO A 327 -15.02 -54.83 -22.74
CA PRO A 327 -16.17 -53.95 -22.93
C PRO A 327 -16.59 -53.16 -21.68
N VAL A 328 -17.23 -52.01 -21.93
CA VAL A 328 -17.90 -51.20 -20.89
C VAL A 328 -19.18 -51.89 -20.42
N SER A 329 -19.29 -52.12 -19.11
CA SER A 329 -20.58 -52.37 -18.46
C SER A 329 -21.15 -51.05 -17.92
N GLN A 330 -22.21 -50.54 -18.58
CA GLN A 330 -23.03 -49.49 -17.99
C GLN A 330 -23.92 -50.10 -16.91
N ASN A 331 -24.00 -49.47 -15.73
CA ASN A 331 -25.23 -49.53 -14.94
C ASN A 331 -25.46 -48.23 -14.15
N ARG A 332 -26.71 -47.96 -13.79
CA ARG A 332 -27.16 -46.63 -13.33
C ARG A 332 -27.08 -46.43 -11.81
N ALA A 333 -26.55 -45.26 -11.43
CA ALA A 333 -27.01 -44.32 -10.39
C ALA A 333 -27.55 -44.84 -9.03
N ILE A 334 -27.02 -44.26 -7.93
CA ILE A 334 -27.70 -43.19 -7.14
C ILE A 334 -26.79 -42.69 -6.00
N GLY A 335 -26.71 -41.37 -5.81
CA GLY A 335 -26.48 -40.71 -4.51
C GLY A 335 -25.04 -40.59 -3.96
N GLY A 336 -24.75 -39.42 -3.35
CA GLY A 336 -23.54 -39.16 -2.56
C GLY A 336 -22.46 -38.34 -3.28
N GLY A 337 -22.29 -37.07 -2.90
CA GLY A 337 -21.32 -36.16 -3.54
C GLY A 337 -19.97 -36.11 -2.81
N GLY A 338 -18.87 -36.22 -3.57
CA GLY A 338 -17.52 -35.82 -3.14
C GLY A 338 -17.19 -34.41 -3.65
N LEU A 339 -16.49 -33.61 -2.85
CA LEU A 339 -16.21 -32.19 -3.14
C LEU A 339 -15.22 -32.03 -4.31
N THR A 340 -15.52 -31.10 -5.23
CA THR A 340 -14.70 -30.86 -6.42
C THR A 340 -13.79 -29.64 -6.30
N GLY A 341 -12.48 -29.88 -6.33
CA GLY A 341 -11.53 -29.07 -7.08
C GLY A 341 -10.80 -27.94 -6.36
N ASN A 342 -9.47 -28.02 -6.41
CA ASN A 342 -8.60 -26.83 -6.43
C ASN A 342 -9.09 -25.87 -7.51
N GLY A 343 -9.26 -24.59 -7.19
CA GLY A 343 -9.84 -23.63 -8.12
C GLY A 343 -9.34 -22.22 -7.90
N VAL A 344 -8.91 -21.58 -8.99
CA VAL A 344 -8.48 -20.17 -9.02
C VAL A 344 -9.54 -19.29 -8.36
N GLU A 345 -9.08 -18.43 -7.46
CA GLU A 345 -9.91 -17.46 -6.74
C GLU A 345 -10.71 -16.60 -7.73
N GLU A 346 -12.04 -16.59 -7.60
CA GLU A 346 -12.91 -15.91 -8.56
C GLU A 346 -13.01 -14.41 -8.26
N ASN A 347 -12.09 -13.65 -8.85
CA ASN A 347 -12.09 -12.19 -8.78
C ASN A 347 -13.08 -11.59 -9.80
N ILE A 348 -14.10 -10.90 -9.30
CA ILE A 348 -15.14 -10.25 -10.09
C ILE A 348 -14.79 -8.79 -10.39
N LEU A 349 -14.78 -8.45 -11.68
CA LEU A 349 -14.56 -7.09 -12.16
C LEU A 349 -15.90 -6.36 -12.28
N VAL A 350 -15.95 -5.10 -11.83
CA VAL A 350 -17.10 -4.21 -11.99
C VAL A 350 -16.65 -2.93 -12.68
N THR A 351 -17.08 -2.72 -13.91
CA THR A 351 -16.81 -1.51 -14.71
C THR A 351 -18.06 -0.64 -14.80
N LEU A 352 -17.86 0.68 -14.86
CA LEU A 352 -18.94 1.65 -15.08
C LEU A 352 -19.25 1.71 -16.58
N LEU A 353 -20.53 1.66 -16.96
CA LEU A 353 -20.94 1.95 -18.33
C LEU A 353 -21.16 3.47 -18.49
N PRO A 354 -20.76 4.07 -19.63
CA PRO A 354 -20.80 5.53 -19.80
C PRO A 354 -22.22 6.07 -20.05
N GLU A 355 -23.13 5.22 -20.54
CA GLU A 355 -24.50 5.58 -20.83
C GLU A 355 -25.36 5.60 -19.55
N LYS A 356 -26.06 6.72 -19.32
CA LYS A 356 -27.06 6.85 -18.26
C LYS A 356 -28.41 6.42 -18.79
N GLU A 357 -28.93 5.32 -18.28
CA GLU A 357 -30.21 4.77 -18.72
C GLU A 357 -31.39 5.36 -17.92
N GLY A 358 -32.54 5.55 -18.56
CA GLY A 358 -33.77 6.03 -17.94
C GLY A 358 -34.23 7.43 -18.37
N VAL A 359 -35.51 7.71 -18.13
CA VAL A 359 -36.19 8.92 -18.64
C VAL A 359 -35.96 10.12 -17.73
N PHE A 360 -35.40 11.20 -18.29
CA PHE A 360 -35.30 12.56 -17.74
C PHE A 360 -34.80 12.65 -16.28
N MET A 361 -35.68 12.53 -15.28
CA MET A 361 -35.34 12.59 -13.86
C MET A 361 -34.90 11.25 -13.23
N PHE A 362 -35.13 10.12 -13.90
CA PHE A 362 -34.84 8.77 -13.39
C PHE A 362 -33.62 8.12 -14.04
N GLN A 363 -32.67 8.93 -14.50
CA GLN A 363 -31.39 8.46 -15.01
C GLN A 363 -30.58 7.71 -13.94
N HIS A 364 -30.08 6.53 -14.29
CA HIS A 364 -29.25 5.72 -13.42
C HIS A 364 -27.98 5.23 -14.13
N HIS A 365 -26.96 4.92 -13.33
CA HIS A 365 -25.69 4.38 -13.81
C HIS A 365 -25.75 2.85 -13.80
N ASN A 366 -25.39 2.25 -14.93
CA ASN A 366 -25.26 0.81 -15.07
C ASN A 366 -23.81 0.38 -14.88
N TYR A 367 -23.65 -0.82 -14.33
CA TYR A 367 -22.37 -1.46 -14.09
C TYR A 367 -22.32 -2.77 -14.86
N GLN A 368 -21.25 -2.98 -15.63
CA GLN A 368 -20.96 -4.29 -16.20
C GLN A 368 -20.21 -5.09 -15.14
N VAL A 369 -20.83 -6.18 -14.69
CA VAL A 369 -20.24 -7.16 -13.78
C VAL A 369 -19.71 -8.31 -14.62
N HIS A 370 -18.42 -8.60 -14.50
CA HIS A 370 -17.74 -9.65 -15.26
C HIS A 370 -17.11 -10.68 -14.31
N SER A 371 -17.52 -11.94 -14.45
CA SER A 371 -16.76 -13.09 -13.93
C SER A 371 -15.87 -13.66 -15.04
N PRO A 372 -14.54 -13.60 -14.92
CA PRO A 372 -13.65 -14.32 -15.81
C PRO A 372 -13.85 -15.85 -15.69
N ARG A 373 -13.99 -16.37 -14.46
CA ARG A 373 -14.12 -17.82 -14.18
C ARG A 373 -15.40 -18.44 -14.77
N ARG A 374 -16.50 -17.69 -14.82
CA ARG A 374 -17.79 -18.14 -15.40
C ARG A 374 -17.98 -17.69 -16.85
N GLY A 375 -17.01 -16.98 -17.43
CA GLY A 375 -17.12 -16.36 -18.77
C GLY A 375 -18.22 -15.30 -18.90
N SER A 376 -18.91 -14.93 -17.82
CA SER A 376 -20.12 -14.11 -17.86
C SER A 376 -19.81 -12.62 -17.84
N LYS A 377 -20.59 -11.85 -18.60
CA LYS A 377 -20.65 -10.39 -18.56
C LYS A 377 -22.12 -9.98 -18.49
N VAL A 378 -22.53 -9.38 -17.38
CA VAL A 378 -23.94 -9.05 -17.10
C VAL A 378 -24.06 -7.58 -16.69
N VAL A 379 -25.13 -6.92 -17.11
CA VAL A 379 -25.41 -5.52 -16.74
C VAL A 379 -26.27 -5.50 -15.48
N ARG A 380 -25.87 -4.67 -14.50
CA ARG A 380 -26.55 -4.50 -13.21
C ARG A 380 -26.55 -3.03 -12.82
N ARG A 381 -27.69 -2.53 -12.37
CA ARG A 381 -27.84 -1.19 -11.75
C ARG A 381 -27.72 -1.29 -10.24
N TYR A 382 -27.35 -0.21 -9.55
CA TYR A 382 -27.12 -0.20 -8.10
C TYR A 382 -28.28 -0.82 -7.27
N SER A 383 -29.54 -0.60 -7.67
CA SER A 383 -30.73 -1.15 -6.99
C SER A 383 -30.86 -2.68 -7.09
N ASP A 384 -30.20 -3.33 -8.05
CA ASP A 384 -30.20 -4.79 -8.18
C ASP A 384 -29.26 -5.43 -7.14
N PHE A 385 -28.15 -4.76 -6.80
CA PHE A 385 -27.26 -5.16 -5.70
C PHE A 385 -27.95 -5.03 -4.34
N VAL A 386 -28.72 -3.95 -4.13
CA VAL A 386 -29.57 -3.77 -2.95
C VAL A 386 -30.57 -4.91 -2.82
N TRP A 387 -31.31 -5.22 -3.89
CA TRP A 387 -32.26 -6.34 -3.89
C TRP A 387 -31.61 -7.70 -3.61
N LEU A 388 -30.38 -7.94 -4.11
CA LEU A 388 -29.64 -9.17 -3.79
C LEU A 388 -29.34 -9.24 -2.28
N LEU A 389 -28.81 -8.16 -1.69
CA LEU A 389 -28.50 -8.11 -0.26
C LEU A 389 -29.78 -8.26 0.60
N ASP A 390 -30.90 -7.63 0.22
CA ASP A 390 -32.19 -7.77 0.90
C ASP A 390 -32.70 -9.22 0.92
N CYS A 391 -32.44 -9.98 -0.15
CA CYS A 391 -32.79 -11.40 -0.21
C CYS A 391 -31.84 -12.27 0.61
N LEU A 392 -30.52 -11.97 0.56
CA LEU A 392 -29.53 -12.68 1.37
C LEU A 392 -29.71 -12.44 2.87
N HIS A 393 -30.10 -11.25 3.32
CA HIS A 393 -30.46 -10.99 4.73
C HIS A 393 -31.61 -11.87 5.22
N LYS A 394 -32.58 -12.21 4.36
CA LYS A 394 -33.72 -13.07 4.69
C LYS A 394 -33.37 -14.56 4.64
N ARG A 395 -32.53 -14.98 3.68
CA ARG A 395 -32.07 -16.37 3.55
C ARG A 395 -31.05 -16.75 4.62
N TYR A 396 -30.13 -15.84 4.92
CA TYR A 396 -28.92 -16.06 5.72
C TYR A 396 -28.74 -15.02 6.85
N PRO A 397 -29.70 -14.90 7.79
CA PRO A 397 -29.63 -13.88 8.84
C PRO A 397 -28.37 -13.97 9.74
N PHE A 398 -27.81 -15.17 9.93
CA PHE A 398 -26.67 -15.45 10.82
C PHE A 398 -25.34 -15.68 10.09
N ARG A 399 -25.24 -15.37 8.79
CA ARG A 399 -23.98 -15.40 8.01
C ARG A 399 -23.34 -14.00 7.90
N ARG A 400 -22.06 -13.93 7.54
CA ARG A 400 -21.33 -12.67 7.30
C ARG A 400 -21.66 -12.09 5.92
N LEU A 401 -22.70 -11.27 5.87
CA LEU A 401 -23.16 -10.57 4.66
C LEU A 401 -22.39 -9.24 4.44
N PRO A 402 -21.86 -8.96 3.22
CA PRO A 402 -21.05 -7.79 2.95
C PRO A 402 -21.85 -6.50 2.72
N LEU A 403 -21.20 -5.36 2.95
CA LEU A 403 -21.81 -4.03 2.94
C LEU A 403 -21.90 -3.42 1.53
N LEU A 404 -22.98 -2.67 1.26
CA LEU A 404 -23.11 -1.85 0.05
C LEU A 404 -22.67 -0.39 0.26
N PRO A 405 -21.93 0.21 -0.70
CA PRO A 405 -21.55 1.63 -0.64
C PRO A 405 -22.77 2.56 -0.67
N PRO A 406 -22.70 3.76 -0.07
CA PRO A 406 -23.87 4.59 0.20
C PRO A 406 -24.67 5.03 -1.05
N LYS A 407 -26.00 5.08 -0.89
CA LYS A 407 -26.98 5.36 -1.97
C LYS A 407 -26.92 6.81 -2.49
N ARG A 408 -26.53 7.80 -1.69
CA ARG A 408 -26.50 9.25 -2.05
C ARG A 408 -25.27 9.97 -1.48
N VAL A 409 -24.32 10.42 -2.32
CA VAL A 409 -23.33 11.48 -2.00
C VAL A 409 -22.94 12.22 -3.31
N GLY A 410 -23.69 13.23 -3.73
CA GLY A 410 -23.36 14.02 -4.93
C GLY A 410 -23.60 13.31 -6.27
N ALA A 411 -23.26 13.99 -7.37
CA ALA A 411 -23.37 13.49 -8.75
C ALA A 411 -22.00 13.30 -9.43
N ASP A 412 -20.94 13.49 -8.65
CA ASP A 412 -19.58 13.74 -9.13
C ASP A 412 -18.88 12.45 -9.55
N SER A 413 -17.96 12.54 -10.52
CA SER A 413 -17.19 11.38 -11.01
C SER A 413 -16.45 10.63 -9.90
N THR A 414 -15.91 11.36 -8.92
CA THR A 414 -15.21 10.82 -7.74
C THR A 414 -16.12 9.97 -6.86
N PHE A 415 -17.41 10.33 -6.71
CA PHE A 415 -18.38 9.51 -5.99
C PHE A 415 -18.76 8.26 -6.77
N ILE A 416 -19.00 8.37 -8.08
CA ILE A 416 -19.36 7.21 -8.91
C ILE A 416 -18.22 6.18 -8.91
N GLU A 417 -16.96 6.61 -8.93
CA GLU A 417 -15.78 5.73 -8.81
C GLU A 417 -15.64 5.14 -7.40
N LYS A 418 -15.74 5.94 -6.32
CA LYS A 418 -15.71 5.40 -4.94
C LYS A 418 -16.88 4.42 -4.68
N ARG A 419 -18.04 4.60 -5.32
CA ARG A 419 -19.13 3.61 -5.35
C ARG A 419 -18.75 2.36 -6.15
N ARG A 420 -18.18 2.49 -7.35
CA ARG A 420 -17.74 1.35 -8.18
C ARG A 420 -16.76 0.45 -7.42
N ARG A 421 -15.74 1.04 -6.78
CA ARG A 421 -14.79 0.32 -5.89
C ARG A 421 -15.51 -0.41 -4.75
N GLY A 422 -16.50 0.23 -4.11
CA GLY A 422 -17.36 -0.40 -3.12
C GLY A 422 -18.16 -1.60 -3.64
N LEU A 423 -18.70 -1.53 -4.87
CA LEU A 423 -19.39 -2.65 -5.51
C LEU A 423 -18.43 -3.80 -5.86
N VAL A 424 -17.18 -3.51 -6.27
CA VAL A 424 -16.14 -4.54 -6.43
C VAL A 424 -15.91 -5.28 -5.11
N ARG A 425 -15.71 -4.57 -3.99
CA ARG A 425 -15.50 -5.22 -2.67
C ARG A 425 -16.72 -6.05 -2.26
N PHE A 426 -17.94 -5.54 -2.44
CA PHE A 426 -19.19 -6.26 -2.13
C PHE A 426 -19.30 -7.60 -2.88
N VAL A 427 -19.18 -7.61 -4.21
CA VAL A 427 -19.40 -8.84 -4.98
C VAL A 427 -18.29 -9.86 -4.73
N ASN A 428 -17.02 -9.41 -4.63
CA ASN A 428 -15.92 -10.31 -4.31
C ASN A 428 -16.05 -10.92 -2.90
N ALA A 429 -16.61 -10.20 -1.92
CA ALA A 429 -16.89 -10.76 -0.61
C ALA A 429 -18.00 -11.82 -0.61
N LEU A 430 -18.99 -11.74 -1.52
CA LEU A 430 -19.96 -12.82 -1.72
C LEU A 430 -19.32 -14.07 -2.33
N VAL A 431 -18.49 -13.89 -3.36
CA VAL A 431 -17.87 -15.00 -4.11
C VAL A 431 -16.73 -15.68 -3.32
N ARG A 432 -16.08 -14.97 -2.40
CA ARG A 432 -15.12 -15.55 -1.44
C ARG A 432 -15.74 -16.37 -0.32
N HIS A 433 -17.05 -16.24 -0.08
CA HIS A 433 -17.71 -16.87 1.06
C HIS A 433 -18.16 -18.29 0.67
N PRO A 434 -17.77 -19.35 1.41
CA PRO A 434 -17.98 -20.73 0.99
C PRO A 434 -19.45 -21.08 0.73
N VAL A 435 -20.37 -20.55 1.55
CA VAL A 435 -21.82 -20.74 1.38
C VAL A 435 -22.41 -19.80 0.31
N LEU A 436 -22.15 -18.49 0.38
CA LEU A 436 -22.83 -17.51 -0.49
C LEU A 436 -22.40 -17.59 -1.96
N ASN A 437 -21.21 -18.09 -2.27
CA ASN A 437 -20.79 -18.35 -3.66
C ASN A 437 -21.70 -19.42 -4.34
N GLN A 438 -22.11 -20.43 -3.57
CA GLN A 438 -22.95 -21.54 -4.03
C GLN A 438 -24.44 -21.18 -4.10
N GLU A 439 -24.87 -20.10 -3.43
CA GLU A 439 -26.27 -19.69 -3.37
C GLU A 439 -26.82 -19.31 -4.75
N GLN A 440 -27.98 -19.86 -5.09
CA GLN A 440 -28.58 -19.71 -6.41
C GLN A 440 -28.81 -18.25 -6.78
N LEU A 441 -29.20 -17.39 -5.84
CA LEU A 441 -29.35 -15.94 -6.05
C LEU A 441 -28.05 -15.25 -6.46
N VAL A 442 -26.90 -15.64 -5.90
CA VAL A 442 -25.59 -15.04 -6.24
C VAL A 442 -25.10 -15.56 -7.59
N VAL A 443 -25.20 -16.87 -7.83
CA VAL A 443 -24.85 -17.49 -9.13
C VAL A 443 -25.68 -16.86 -10.26
N MET A 444 -27.00 -16.73 -10.06
CA MET A 444 -27.93 -16.12 -11.00
C MET A 444 -27.62 -14.64 -11.24
N PHE A 445 -27.35 -13.87 -10.17
CA PHE A 445 -26.96 -12.45 -10.28
C PHE A 445 -25.71 -12.26 -11.13
N LEU A 446 -24.74 -13.19 -11.09
CA LEU A 446 -23.51 -13.15 -11.87
C LEU A 446 -23.63 -13.68 -13.31
N THR A 447 -24.66 -14.47 -13.63
CA THR A 447 -24.72 -15.24 -14.90
C THR A 447 -25.87 -14.87 -15.84
N VAL A 448 -27.02 -14.44 -15.33
CA VAL A 448 -28.20 -14.15 -16.17
C VAL A 448 -27.99 -12.87 -17.00
N PRO A 449 -27.97 -12.92 -18.34
CA PRO A 449 -27.67 -11.75 -19.18
C PRO A 449 -28.85 -10.77 -19.30
N THR A 450 -30.09 -11.24 -19.06
CA THR A 450 -31.28 -10.39 -19.08
C THR A 450 -31.33 -9.42 -17.90
N GLU A 451 -32.13 -8.36 -18.03
CA GLU A 451 -32.46 -7.48 -16.93
C GLU A 451 -33.02 -8.25 -15.74
N LEU A 452 -32.44 -8.03 -14.56
CA LEU A 452 -32.90 -8.63 -13.31
C LEU A 452 -34.33 -8.17 -12.93
N ALA A 453 -34.77 -7.01 -13.44
CA ALA A 453 -36.14 -6.53 -13.29
C ALA A 453 -37.17 -7.36 -14.08
N VAL A 454 -36.78 -7.94 -15.22
CA VAL A 454 -37.62 -8.82 -16.05
C VAL A 454 -37.60 -10.23 -15.51
N TRP A 455 -36.41 -10.78 -15.24
CA TRP A 455 -36.24 -12.15 -14.72
C TRP A 455 -37.02 -12.40 -13.41
N ARG A 456 -37.02 -11.43 -12.47
CA ARG A 456 -37.78 -11.54 -11.20
C ARG A 456 -39.30 -11.59 -11.37
N LYS A 457 -39.86 -11.27 -12.54
CA LYS A 457 -41.29 -11.46 -12.84
C LYS A 457 -41.62 -12.88 -13.32
N GLN A 458 -40.60 -13.66 -13.68
CA GLN A 458 -40.71 -15.00 -14.26
C GLN A 458 -40.27 -16.10 -13.28
N ALA A 459 -39.39 -15.78 -12.33
CA ALA A 459 -38.85 -16.73 -11.36
C ALA A 459 -39.65 -16.76 -10.04
N THR A 460 -40.12 -17.95 -9.64
CA THR A 460 -40.78 -18.19 -8.35
C THR A 460 -39.75 -18.40 -7.25
N ILE A 461 -39.24 -17.31 -6.67
CA ILE A 461 -38.16 -17.35 -5.66
C ILE A 461 -38.74 -17.59 -4.26
N SER A 462 -38.40 -18.73 -3.63
CA SER A 462 -38.69 -18.98 -2.21
C SER A 462 -37.52 -18.53 -1.33
N VAL A 463 -37.74 -17.52 -0.49
CA VAL A 463 -36.71 -16.96 0.42
C VAL A 463 -37.05 -17.32 1.88
N GLN A 464 -36.98 -18.61 2.20
CA GLN A 464 -37.07 -19.15 3.57
C GLN A 464 -35.70 -19.07 4.27
N GLU A 465 -35.65 -19.15 5.60
CA GLU A 465 -34.39 -19.16 6.37
C GLU A 465 -33.56 -20.43 6.10
N GLU A 466 -32.22 -20.35 6.13
CA GLU A 466 -31.28 -21.46 5.88
C GLU A 466 -31.64 -22.76 6.63
N PHE A 467 -32.10 -22.65 7.89
CA PHE A 467 -32.38 -23.80 8.76
C PHE A 467 -33.81 -24.36 8.61
N THR A 468 -34.67 -23.72 7.81
CA THR A 468 -36.05 -24.17 7.60
C THR A 468 -36.06 -25.53 6.90
N GLY A 469 -36.52 -26.58 7.60
CA GLY A 469 -36.59 -27.94 7.08
C GLY A 469 -35.30 -28.77 7.20
N LYS A 470 -34.24 -28.26 7.85
CA LYS A 470 -33.07 -29.08 8.20
C LYS A 470 -33.35 -29.92 9.45
N ALA A 471 -32.99 -31.21 9.44
CA ALA A 471 -33.04 -32.09 10.60
C ALA A 471 -31.68 -32.13 11.31
N LEU A 472 -31.69 -32.10 12.65
CA LEU A 472 -30.47 -32.07 13.47
C LEU A 472 -29.67 -33.38 13.30
N LEU A 473 -28.35 -33.27 13.13
CA LEU A 473 -27.46 -34.43 13.06
C LEU A 473 -27.19 -35.00 14.46
N PRO A 474 -27.27 -36.33 14.67
CA PRO A 474 -26.92 -36.94 15.96
C PRO A 474 -25.50 -36.59 16.41
N GLY A 475 -25.32 -36.23 17.68
CA GLY A 475 -24.02 -35.86 18.24
C GLY A 475 -23.48 -34.47 17.85
N LEU A 476 -24.18 -33.71 17.00
CA LEU A 476 -23.72 -32.36 16.64
C LEU A 476 -23.66 -31.43 17.85
N GLU A 477 -24.66 -31.50 18.74
CA GLU A 477 -24.70 -30.68 19.95
C GLU A 477 -23.56 -31.00 20.92
N ASP A 478 -23.29 -32.29 21.14
CA ASP A 478 -22.18 -32.77 21.99
C ASP A 478 -20.80 -32.39 21.42
N SER A 479 -20.71 -32.14 20.11
CA SER A 479 -19.47 -31.71 19.43
C SER A 479 -19.17 -30.20 19.55
N LEU A 480 -20.12 -29.39 20.05
CA LEU A 480 -19.91 -27.94 20.20
C LEU A 480 -19.26 -27.63 21.56
N PRO A 481 -18.16 -26.84 21.61
CA PRO A 481 -17.51 -26.49 22.86
C PRO A 481 -18.46 -25.78 23.85
N PRO A 482 -18.46 -26.13 25.15
CA PRO A 482 -19.35 -25.49 26.14
C PRO A 482 -19.03 -24.00 26.34
N THR A 483 -17.78 -23.60 26.09
CA THR A 483 -17.29 -22.21 26.15
C THR A 483 -17.72 -21.34 24.95
N LEU A 484 -18.40 -21.90 23.95
CA LEU A 484 -18.70 -21.22 22.67
C LEU A 484 -19.51 -19.91 22.85
N ASN A 485 -20.41 -19.85 23.83
CA ASN A 485 -21.16 -18.62 24.14
C ASN A 485 -20.26 -17.49 24.71
N GLU A 486 -19.26 -17.84 25.52
CA GLU A 486 -18.29 -16.89 26.08
C GLU A 486 -17.34 -16.38 24.98
N LEU A 487 -16.93 -17.26 24.08
CA LEU A 487 -16.19 -16.91 22.86
C LEU A 487 -17.00 -15.95 21.98
N PHE A 488 -18.32 -16.14 21.84
CA PHE A 488 -19.17 -15.24 21.07
C PHE A 488 -19.20 -13.82 21.65
N GLU A 489 -19.46 -13.65 22.96
CA GLU A 489 -19.53 -12.31 23.57
C GLU A 489 -18.15 -11.63 23.66
N THR A 490 -17.10 -12.39 23.96
CA THR A 490 -15.70 -11.90 23.91
C THR A 490 -15.36 -11.40 22.51
N THR A 491 -15.68 -12.18 21.47
CA THR A 491 -15.43 -11.80 20.08
C THR A 491 -16.29 -10.62 19.65
N ARG A 492 -17.57 -10.56 20.05
CA ARG A 492 -18.46 -9.41 19.77
C ARG A 492 -17.91 -8.11 20.34
N SER A 493 -17.39 -8.14 21.57
CA SER A 493 -16.73 -7.01 22.23
C SER A 493 -15.46 -6.57 21.48
N GLY A 494 -14.63 -7.52 21.05
CA GLY A 494 -13.44 -7.25 20.24
C GLY A 494 -13.75 -6.66 18.86
N VAL A 495 -14.61 -7.33 18.08
CA VAL A 495 -15.02 -6.93 16.72
C VAL A 495 -15.60 -5.51 16.71
N ARG A 496 -16.42 -5.14 17.71
CA ARG A 496 -16.98 -3.78 17.80
C ARG A 496 -15.90 -2.71 17.95
N LYS A 497 -14.96 -2.89 18.89
CA LYS A 497 -13.82 -1.98 19.12
C LYS A 497 -12.91 -1.89 17.89
N SER A 498 -12.56 -3.03 17.31
CA SER A 498 -11.72 -3.09 16.11
C SER A 498 -12.39 -2.41 14.91
N ALA A 499 -13.70 -2.58 14.71
CA ALA A 499 -14.43 -1.90 13.65
C ALA A 499 -14.33 -0.36 13.78
N GLU A 500 -14.50 0.18 14.99
CA GLU A 500 -14.38 1.62 15.28
C GLU A 500 -12.95 2.13 15.01
N VAL A 501 -11.91 1.37 15.36
CA VAL A 501 -10.51 1.69 15.03
C VAL A 501 -10.27 1.68 13.52
N TYR A 502 -10.71 0.65 12.77
CA TYR A 502 -10.52 0.58 11.32
C TYR A 502 -11.31 1.63 10.53
N ILE A 503 -12.47 2.06 11.04
CA ILE A 503 -13.21 3.23 10.55
C ILE A 503 -12.37 4.51 10.66
N ASN A 504 -11.71 4.72 11.80
CA ASN A 504 -10.83 5.86 12.03
C ASN A 504 -9.56 5.80 11.17
N LEU A 505 -8.91 4.64 11.05
CA LEU A 505 -7.74 4.43 10.18
C LEU A 505 -8.04 4.74 8.70
N CYS A 506 -9.17 4.25 8.17
CA CYS A 506 -9.63 4.62 6.82
C CYS A 506 -9.78 6.14 6.65
N THR A 507 -10.25 6.83 7.69
CA THR A 507 -10.49 8.29 7.65
C THR A 507 -9.20 9.09 7.73
N LEU A 508 -8.22 8.63 8.51
CA LEU A 508 -6.88 9.22 8.54
C LEU A 508 -6.16 9.01 7.21
N MET A 509 -6.28 7.82 6.60
CA MET A 509 -5.60 7.52 5.34
C MET A 509 -6.20 8.28 4.13
N ASP A 510 -7.54 8.45 4.06
CA ASP A 510 -8.20 9.31 3.05
C ASP A 510 -7.82 10.80 3.21
N ARG A 511 -7.51 11.25 4.44
CA ARG A 511 -6.93 12.60 4.68
C ARG A 511 -5.46 12.69 4.27
N LEU A 512 -4.65 11.67 4.55
CA LEU A 512 -3.22 11.66 4.20
C LEU A 512 -3.00 11.67 2.68
N ALA A 513 -3.73 10.83 1.93
CA ALA A 513 -3.67 10.82 0.47
C ALA A 513 -4.02 12.20 -0.13
N LYS A 514 -5.12 12.81 0.33
CA LYS A 514 -5.52 14.18 -0.07
C LYS A 514 -4.52 15.26 0.32
N ARG A 515 -3.79 15.09 1.43
CA ARG A 515 -2.74 16.04 1.82
C ARG A 515 -1.56 15.96 0.87
N ASN A 516 -1.14 14.75 0.45
CA ASN A 516 -0.06 14.60 -0.52
C ASN A 516 -0.50 15.06 -1.93
N GLU A 517 -1.75 14.85 -2.32
CA GLU A 517 -2.37 15.44 -3.53
C GLU A 517 -2.35 16.98 -3.48
N GLY A 518 -2.71 17.58 -2.34
CA GLY A 518 -2.66 19.02 -2.11
C GLY A 518 -1.24 19.58 -2.19
N LEU A 519 -0.28 18.95 -1.49
CA LEU A 519 1.14 19.31 -1.55
C LEU A 519 1.68 19.22 -2.98
N ALA A 520 1.34 18.19 -3.74
CA ALA A 520 1.73 18.08 -5.14
C ALA A 520 1.18 19.26 -5.99
N ALA A 521 -0.03 19.73 -5.71
CA ALA A 521 -0.59 20.92 -6.35
C ALA A 521 0.14 22.21 -5.94
N ASP A 522 0.66 22.31 -4.71
CA ASP A 522 1.53 23.41 -4.28
C ASP A 522 2.91 23.36 -4.95
N HIS A 523 3.52 22.17 -5.10
CA HIS A 523 4.74 22.01 -5.90
C HIS A 523 4.51 22.46 -7.35
N GLY A 524 3.38 22.09 -7.98
CA GLY A 524 3.02 22.57 -9.33
C GLY A 524 2.84 24.09 -9.42
N ARG A 525 2.23 24.72 -8.40
CA ARG A 525 2.14 26.19 -8.29
C ARG A 525 3.52 26.83 -8.17
N LEU A 526 4.40 26.27 -7.34
CA LEU A 526 5.76 26.76 -7.12
C LEU A 526 6.62 26.66 -8.38
N SER A 527 6.57 25.52 -9.08
CA SER A 527 7.25 25.33 -10.37
C SER A 527 6.79 26.36 -11.41
N THR A 528 5.47 26.50 -11.59
CA THR A 528 4.89 27.49 -12.51
C THR A 528 5.33 28.93 -12.18
N SER A 529 5.42 29.26 -10.89
CA SER A 529 5.86 30.58 -10.42
C SER A 529 7.36 30.81 -10.69
N LEU A 530 8.21 29.81 -10.46
CA LEU A 530 9.65 29.87 -10.78
C LEU A 530 9.90 30.03 -12.28
N MET A 531 9.09 29.37 -13.13
CA MET A 531 9.16 29.58 -14.58
C MET A 531 8.73 31.00 -14.97
N SER A 532 7.64 31.50 -14.38
CA SER A 532 7.13 32.87 -14.66
C SER A 532 8.11 33.98 -14.24
N LEU A 533 9.01 33.74 -13.27
CA LEU A 533 10.09 34.67 -12.94
C LEU A 533 11.10 34.82 -14.09
N THR A 534 11.28 33.78 -14.91
CA THR A 534 12.23 33.84 -16.05
C THR A 534 11.70 34.74 -17.17
N ASP A 535 10.39 34.80 -17.40
CA ASP A 535 9.75 35.75 -18.33
C ASP A 535 9.98 37.21 -17.92
N ALA A 536 9.99 37.49 -16.61
CA ALA A 536 10.21 38.83 -16.06
C ALA A 536 11.69 39.21 -15.90
N SER A 537 12.59 38.22 -15.77
CA SER A 537 14.01 38.38 -15.42
C SER A 537 14.74 39.48 -16.20
N HIS A 538 14.64 39.47 -17.54
CA HIS A 538 15.33 40.42 -18.41
C HIS A 538 14.83 41.87 -18.24
N ALA A 539 13.58 42.07 -17.81
CA ALA A 539 13.07 43.39 -17.45
C ALA A 539 13.50 43.80 -16.04
N THR A 540 13.49 42.87 -15.08
CA THR A 540 13.90 43.08 -13.69
C THR A 540 15.38 43.47 -13.57
N TYR A 541 16.26 42.79 -14.32
CA TYR A 541 17.71 42.97 -14.28
C TYR A 541 18.25 43.81 -15.47
N ALA A 542 17.44 44.70 -16.04
CA ALA A 542 17.79 45.50 -17.22
C ALA A 542 18.98 46.48 -17.05
N ILE A 543 19.61 46.53 -15.87
CA ILE A 543 20.83 47.31 -15.60
C ILE A 543 22.10 46.55 -16.00
N ASP A 544 22.12 45.23 -15.79
CA ASP A 544 23.17 44.32 -16.24
C ASP A 544 22.57 42.95 -16.56
N THR A 545 22.59 42.59 -17.84
CA THR A 545 21.94 41.37 -18.35
C THR A 545 22.91 40.20 -18.55
N ASN A 546 24.21 40.36 -18.24
CA ASN A 546 25.22 39.33 -18.53
C ASN A 546 24.96 38.02 -17.78
N ASP A 547 24.57 38.09 -16.51
CA ASP A 547 24.31 36.92 -15.65
C ASP A 547 22.84 36.42 -15.71
N VAL A 548 21.95 37.14 -16.39
CA VAL A 548 20.51 36.78 -16.47
C VAL A 548 20.26 35.40 -17.10
N PRO A 549 20.99 34.95 -18.15
CA PRO A 549 20.88 33.58 -18.65
C PRO A 549 21.21 32.51 -17.60
N LEU A 550 22.26 32.72 -16.80
CA LEU A 550 22.67 31.81 -15.73
C LEU A 550 21.65 31.78 -14.58
N LEU A 551 21.08 32.94 -14.23
CA LEU A 551 19.98 33.02 -13.27
C LEU A 551 18.75 32.25 -13.75
N ASN A 552 18.38 32.40 -15.02
CA ASN A 552 17.25 31.68 -15.61
C ASN A 552 17.50 30.18 -15.70
N GLU A 553 18.73 29.74 -16.03
CA GLU A 553 19.12 28.33 -16.00
C GLU A 553 18.96 27.73 -14.58
N GLY A 554 19.38 28.46 -13.53
CA GLY A 554 19.16 28.07 -12.14
C GLY A 554 17.69 28.01 -11.73
N LEU A 555 16.88 28.99 -12.14
CA LEU A 555 15.44 29.02 -11.89
C LEU A 555 14.70 27.87 -12.59
N LEU A 556 15.01 27.60 -13.86
CA LEU A 556 14.43 26.48 -14.64
C LEU A 556 14.87 25.12 -14.08
N THR A 557 16.12 24.98 -13.66
CA THR A 557 16.62 23.76 -12.99
C THR A 557 15.88 23.50 -11.68
N THR A 558 15.63 24.56 -10.90
CA THR A 558 14.84 24.48 -9.66
C THR A 558 13.38 24.13 -9.95
N ALA A 559 12.75 24.79 -10.94
CA ALA A 559 11.38 24.49 -11.36
C ALA A 559 11.23 23.02 -11.83
N LYS A 560 12.20 22.50 -12.60
CA LYS A 560 12.25 21.10 -13.00
C LYS A 560 12.27 20.17 -11.78
N HIS A 561 13.20 20.36 -10.84
CA HIS A 561 13.28 19.55 -9.62
C HIS A 561 11.99 19.59 -8.78
N VAL A 562 11.34 20.76 -8.70
CA VAL A 562 10.03 20.91 -8.04
C VAL A 562 8.92 20.15 -8.80
N THR A 563 8.98 20.09 -10.13
CA THR A 563 8.05 19.32 -10.99
C THR A 563 8.26 17.81 -10.87
N ASP A 564 9.52 17.37 -10.80
CA ASP A 564 9.87 15.96 -10.51
C ASP A 564 9.38 15.56 -9.10
N SER A 565 9.43 16.49 -8.14
CA SER A 565 8.89 16.30 -6.79
C SER A 565 7.36 16.24 -6.77
N GLN A 566 6.69 17.04 -7.62
CA GLN A 566 5.23 16.98 -7.81
C GLN A 566 4.79 15.59 -8.29
N SER A 567 5.42 15.02 -9.31
CA SER A 567 4.98 13.73 -9.88
C SER A 567 5.12 12.60 -8.86
N LEU A 568 6.23 12.55 -8.12
CA LEU A 568 6.45 11.59 -7.03
C LEU A 568 5.36 11.68 -5.94
N LEU A 569 4.95 12.89 -5.55
CA LEU A 569 3.86 13.08 -4.58
C LEU A 569 2.48 12.67 -5.13
N GLN A 570 2.22 12.86 -6.43
CA GLN A 570 0.98 12.40 -7.07
C GLN A 570 0.90 10.87 -7.15
N ASP A 571 2.02 10.20 -7.49
CA ASP A 571 2.05 8.74 -7.57
C ASP A 571 2.03 8.08 -6.18
N GLU A 572 2.66 8.69 -5.16
CA GLU A 572 2.50 8.26 -3.76
C GLU A 572 1.05 8.41 -3.28
N ALA A 573 0.42 9.57 -3.52
CA ALA A 573 -0.98 9.80 -3.17
C ALA A 573 -1.94 8.79 -3.85
N ARG A 574 -1.66 8.42 -5.11
CA ARG A 574 -2.41 7.38 -5.84
C ARG A 574 -2.18 5.99 -5.24
N ALA A 575 -0.93 5.60 -4.97
CA ALA A 575 -0.62 4.33 -4.32
C ALA A 575 -1.30 4.20 -2.93
N TRP A 576 -1.47 5.32 -2.23
CA TRP A 576 -2.18 5.39 -0.95
C TRP A 576 -3.71 5.26 -1.08
N ASP A 577 -4.38 5.96 -2.00
CA ASP A 577 -5.86 5.85 -2.17
C ASP A 577 -6.30 4.53 -2.84
N GLU A 578 -5.51 4.02 -3.81
CA GLU A 578 -5.86 2.86 -4.62
C GLU A 578 -5.36 1.52 -4.05
N GLY A 579 -4.25 1.54 -3.31
CA GLY A 579 -3.72 0.38 -2.57
C GLY A 579 -4.14 0.40 -1.11
N VAL A 580 -3.29 1.01 -0.26
CA VAL A 580 -3.37 0.93 1.23
C VAL A 580 -4.77 1.24 1.76
N LEU A 581 -5.40 2.31 1.26
CA LEU A 581 -6.74 2.71 1.71
C LEU A 581 -7.84 1.74 1.23
N GLU A 582 -7.72 1.09 0.08
CA GLU A 582 -8.66 0.04 -0.34
C GLU A 582 -8.49 -1.25 0.47
N ASP A 583 -7.26 -1.60 0.88
CA ASP A 583 -7.03 -2.72 1.79
C ASP A 583 -7.60 -2.46 3.19
N LEU A 584 -7.36 -1.28 3.76
CA LEU A 584 -7.99 -0.84 5.01
C LEU A 584 -9.53 -0.83 4.90
N LYS A 585 -10.10 -0.45 3.74
CA LYS A 585 -11.56 -0.53 3.49
C LYS A 585 -12.04 -1.98 3.44
N LYS A 586 -11.35 -2.94 2.81
CA LYS A 586 -11.71 -4.39 2.82
C LYS A 586 -11.79 -4.89 4.26
N GLN A 587 -10.77 -4.59 5.06
CA GLN A 587 -10.64 -5.05 6.44
C GLN A 587 -11.72 -4.44 7.36
N ARG A 588 -11.96 -3.13 7.23
CA ARG A 588 -13.10 -2.45 7.88
C ARG A 588 -14.44 -3.08 7.51
N ASP A 589 -14.66 -3.32 6.22
CA ASP A 589 -15.94 -3.84 5.71
C ASP A 589 -16.20 -5.26 6.25
N ALA A 590 -15.17 -6.11 6.39
CA ALA A 590 -15.27 -7.42 7.03
C ALA A 590 -15.62 -7.33 8.53
N LEU A 591 -14.92 -6.48 9.29
CA LEU A 591 -15.19 -6.25 10.72
C LEU A 591 -16.61 -5.73 10.98
N VAL A 592 -17.08 -4.77 10.19
CA VAL A 592 -18.44 -4.23 10.31
C VAL A 592 -19.49 -5.26 9.89
N SER A 593 -19.22 -6.10 8.89
CA SER A 593 -20.10 -7.21 8.49
C SER A 593 -20.28 -8.24 9.63
N MET A 594 -19.22 -8.51 10.41
CA MET A 594 -19.30 -9.37 11.60
C MET A 594 -20.06 -8.70 12.76
N ARG A 595 -19.84 -7.40 12.99
CA ARG A 595 -20.63 -6.62 13.96
C ARG A 595 -22.12 -6.73 13.66
N GLU A 596 -22.52 -6.50 12.40
CA GLU A 596 -23.91 -6.66 11.98
C GLU A 596 -24.44 -8.08 12.14
N MET A 597 -23.62 -9.12 11.94
CA MET A 597 -24.04 -10.51 12.12
C MET A 597 -24.42 -10.79 13.59
N PHE A 598 -23.62 -10.32 14.56
CA PHE A 598 -23.98 -10.39 15.98
C PHE A 598 -25.22 -9.54 16.30
N ASP A 599 -25.34 -8.35 15.71
CA ASP A 599 -26.52 -7.50 15.90
C ASP A 599 -27.78 -8.08 15.20
N ARG A 600 -27.64 -8.91 14.16
CA ARG A 600 -28.73 -9.72 13.58
C ARG A 600 -29.06 -10.89 14.51
N ARG A 601 -28.07 -11.54 15.11
CA ARG A 601 -28.26 -12.60 16.11
C ARG A 601 -29.19 -12.14 17.23
N GLU A 602 -28.86 -11.05 17.92
CA GLU A 602 -29.66 -10.54 19.05
C GLU A 602 -31.14 -10.22 18.67
N ARG A 603 -31.40 -9.89 17.40
CA ARG A 603 -32.76 -9.61 16.90
C ARG A 603 -33.54 -10.87 16.50
N TYR A 604 -32.89 -11.90 15.96
CA TYR A 604 -33.53 -13.06 15.32
C TYR A 604 -33.28 -14.43 16.01
N ASP A 605 -32.37 -14.50 16.98
CA ASP A 605 -32.06 -15.68 17.81
C ASP A 605 -32.71 -15.55 19.20
N LYS A 606 -34.03 -15.32 19.22
CA LYS A 606 -34.79 -15.19 20.47
C LYS A 606 -35.31 -16.56 20.91
N ASP A 607 -34.97 -16.94 22.13
CA ASP A 607 -35.53 -18.13 22.75
C ASP A 607 -37.01 -17.91 23.14
N ASN A 608 -37.87 -18.83 22.70
CA ASN A 608 -39.28 -18.90 23.05
C ASN A 608 -39.64 -20.23 23.73
N ILE A 609 -38.68 -21.14 23.96
CA ILE A 609 -38.91 -22.43 24.60
C ILE A 609 -39.61 -22.25 25.96
N PRO A 610 -39.22 -21.33 26.87
CA PRO A 610 -39.95 -21.10 28.12
C PRO A 610 -41.40 -20.64 27.95
N HIS A 611 -41.73 -19.99 26.83
CA HIS A 611 -43.11 -19.62 26.49
C HIS A 611 -43.89 -20.81 25.93
N LEU A 612 -43.27 -21.66 25.10
CA LEU A 612 -43.85 -22.89 24.59
C LEU A 612 -44.10 -23.91 25.72
N GLU A 613 -43.14 -24.10 26.63
CA GLU A 613 -43.30 -24.94 27.83
C GLU A 613 -44.49 -24.49 28.69
N LYS A 614 -44.62 -23.17 28.92
CA LYS A 614 -45.75 -22.60 29.65
C LYS A 614 -47.08 -22.81 28.92
N ARG A 615 -47.09 -22.81 27.58
CA ARG A 615 -48.27 -23.09 26.75
C ARG A 615 -48.63 -24.59 26.78
N ILE A 616 -47.65 -25.47 26.66
CA ILE A 616 -47.79 -26.93 26.80
C ILE A 616 -48.40 -27.25 28.17
N LYS A 617 -47.80 -26.77 29.27
CA LYS A 617 -48.32 -27.00 30.62
C LYS A 617 -49.76 -26.52 30.76
N SER A 618 -50.07 -25.31 30.29
CA SER A 618 -51.45 -24.79 30.29
C SER A 618 -52.42 -25.64 29.47
N ASN A 619 -51.97 -26.29 28.40
CA ASN A 619 -52.79 -27.18 27.58
C ASN A 619 -52.90 -28.59 28.17
N GLU A 620 -51.87 -29.09 28.84
CA GLU A 620 -51.89 -30.34 29.62
C GLU A 620 -52.81 -30.22 30.84
N ASP A 621 -52.78 -29.08 31.54
CA ASP A 621 -53.73 -28.74 32.61
C ASP A 621 -55.18 -28.71 32.08
N LYS A 622 -55.42 -28.14 30.89
CA LYS A 622 -56.75 -28.17 30.23
C LYS A 622 -57.16 -29.60 29.85
N LEU A 623 -56.24 -30.39 29.28
CA LEU A 623 -56.49 -31.77 28.89
C LEU A 623 -56.84 -32.65 30.09
N ALA A 624 -56.18 -32.44 31.23
CA ALA A 624 -56.53 -33.09 32.50
C ALA A 624 -57.94 -32.69 32.98
N ASN A 625 -58.27 -31.39 32.93
CA ASN A 625 -59.61 -30.89 33.31
C ASN A 625 -60.74 -31.33 32.37
N LEU A 626 -60.46 -31.53 31.07
CA LEU A 626 -61.41 -32.10 30.11
C LEU A 626 -61.60 -33.61 30.32
N ARG A 627 -60.55 -34.33 30.75
CA ARG A 627 -60.63 -35.77 31.08
C ARG A 627 -61.30 -36.05 32.42
N SER A 628 -61.26 -35.12 33.38
CA SER A 628 -61.90 -35.27 34.69
C SER A 628 -63.39 -34.88 34.73
N ARG A 629 -63.91 -34.28 33.65
CA ARG A 629 -65.31 -33.84 33.53
C ARG A 629 -65.97 -34.37 32.24
N PRO A 630 -66.38 -35.65 32.18
CA PRO A 630 -66.95 -36.23 30.96
C PRO A 630 -68.27 -35.57 30.53
N ASP A 631 -69.09 -35.11 31.48
CA ASP A 631 -70.38 -34.48 31.21
C ASP A 631 -70.22 -33.06 30.63
N GLY A 632 -70.41 -32.94 29.32
CA GLY A 632 -70.47 -31.66 28.58
C GLY A 632 -69.29 -31.35 27.67
N VAL A 633 -68.32 -32.26 27.49
CA VAL A 633 -67.22 -32.08 26.53
C VAL A 633 -67.73 -32.18 25.09
N LYS A 634 -67.33 -31.25 24.22
CA LYS A 634 -67.68 -31.31 22.79
C LYS A 634 -66.82 -32.36 22.08
N PRO A 635 -67.38 -33.13 21.12
CA PRO A 635 -66.59 -34.00 20.26
C PRO A 635 -65.44 -33.23 19.60
N GLY A 636 -64.22 -33.78 19.66
CA GLY A 636 -63.02 -33.19 19.08
C GLY A 636 -62.22 -32.21 19.95
N ASP A 637 -62.75 -31.67 21.07
CA ASP A 637 -61.98 -30.71 21.88
C ASP A 637 -60.78 -31.36 22.62
N ILE A 638 -60.91 -32.63 23.02
CA ILE A 638 -59.80 -33.44 23.58
C ILE A 638 -58.73 -33.72 22.51
N GLU A 639 -59.16 -34.01 21.29
CA GLU A 639 -58.28 -34.33 20.15
C GLU A 639 -57.51 -33.09 19.71
N ARG A 640 -58.19 -31.97 19.46
CA ARG A 640 -57.61 -30.66 19.17
C ARG A 640 -56.62 -30.19 20.25
N THR A 641 -56.93 -30.42 21.53
CA THR A 641 -56.00 -30.07 22.63
C THR A 641 -54.77 -30.97 22.61
N THR A 642 -54.91 -32.25 22.26
CA THR A 642 -53.80 -33.20 22.13
C THR A 642 -52.92 -32.87 20.92
N GLU A 643 -53.52 -32.56 19.77
CA GLU A 643 -52.82 -32.09 18.55
C GLU A 643 -52.03 -30.80 18.83
N ALA A 644 -52.62 -29.84 19.55
CA ALA A 644 -51.93 -28.61 19.95
C ALA A 644 -50.72 -28.87 20.86
N ILE A 645 -50.81 -29.84 21.79
CA ILE A 645 -49.68 -30.25 22.65
C ILE A 645 -48.57 -30.93 21.82
N LEU A 646 -48.93 -31.79 20.87
CA LEU A 646 -47.96 -32.44 19.97
C LEU A 646 -47.22 -31.39 19.12
N LYS A 647 -47.97 -30.51 18.46
CA LYS A 647 -47.43 -29.42 17.64
C LYS A 647 -46.57 -28.42 18.43
N ASP A 648 -46.91 -28.15 19.68
CA ASP A 648 -46.08 -27.32 20.57
C ASP A 648 -44.78 -28.03 20.96
N LYS A 649 -44.81 -29.36 21.19
CA LYS A 649 -43.60 -30.16 21.48
C LYS A 649 -42.70 -30.30 20.26
N GLU A 650 -43.27 -30.52 19.07
CA GLU A 650 -42.56 -30.44 17.78
C GLU A 650 -41.93 -29.06 17.57
N SER A 651 -42.64 -27.98 17.94
CA SER A 651 -42.12 -26.61 17.86
C SER A 651 -40.93 -26.37 18.80
N ILE A 652 -40.92 -26.95 20.00
CA ILE A 652 -39.75 -26.93 20.89
C ILE A 652 -38.57 -27.66 20.26
N VAL A 653 -38.77 -28.88 19.74
CA VAL A 653 -37.69 -29.66 19.09
C VAL A 653 -37.12 -28.91 17.87
N ALA A 654 -37.98 -28.30 17.05
CA ALA A 654 -37.56 -27.49 15.92
C ALA A 654 -36.82 -26.21 16.34
N GLN A 655 -37.26 -25.53 17.41
CA GLN A 655 -36.57 -24.35 17.93
C GLN A 655 -35.22 -24.71 18.57
N HIS A 656 -35.13 -25.85 19.26
CA HIS A 656 -33.89 -26.37 19.83
C HIS A 656 -32.87 -26.70 18.74
N ALA A 657 -33.28 -27.47 17.72
CA ALA A 657 -32.46 -27.78 16.55
C ALA A 657 -31.96 -26.51 15.84
N ARG A 658 -32.84 -25.50 15.65
CA ARG A 658 -32.44 -24.19 15.13
C ARG A 658 -31.39 -23.51 16.01
N GLY A 659 -31.54 -23.54 17.33
CA GLY A 659 -30.55 -22.98 18.27
C GLY A 659 -29.18 -23.64 18.15
N VAL A 660 -29.12 -24.96 17.95
CA VAL A 660 -27.86 -25.69 17.70
C VAL A 660 -27.27 -25.29 16.34
N PHE A 661 -28.08 -25.24 15.26
CA PHE A 661 -27.61 -24.79 13.94
C PHE A 661 -27.15 -23.32 13.93
N VAL A 662 -27.75 -22.43 14.73
CA VAL A 662 -27.26 -21.04 14.88
C VAL A 662 -25.89 -21.02 15.54
N LYS A 663 -25.65 -21.83 16.59
CA LYS A 663 -24.32 -21.95 17.23
C LYS A 663 -23.27 -22.51 16.27
N GLU A 664 -23.60 -23.57 15.54
CA GLU A 664 -22.72 -24.16 14.51
C GLU A 664 -22.37 -23.13 13.43
N CYS A 665 -23.38 -22.47 12.86
CA CYS A 665 -23.21 -21.41 11.88
C CYS A 665 -22.28 -20.30 12.40
N LEU A 666 -22.51 -19.78 13.60
CA LEU A 666 -21.70 -18.70 14.18
C LEU A 666 -20.25 -19.14 14.48
N ARG A 667 -20.01 -20.41 14.84
CA ARG A 667 -18.65 -20.98 14.94
C ARG A 667 -17.97 -20.95 13.59
N ASP A 668 -18.62 -21.47 12.54
CA ASP A 668 -18.04 -21.59 11.20
C ASP A 668 -17.76 -20.20 10.58
N GLU A 669 -18.67 -19.24 10.79
CA GLU A 669 -18.47 -17.84 10.39
C GLU A 669 -17.32 -17.16 11.15
N LEU A 670 -17.05 -17.56 12.41
CA LEU A 670 -15.90 -17.05 13.18
C LEU A 670 -14.58 -17.62 12.68
N THR A 671 -14.50 -18.92 12.37
CA THR A 671 -13.33 -19.54 11.75
C THR A 671 -13.07 -18.91 10.38
N TYR A 672 -14.07 -18.89 9.49
CA TYR A 672 -13.94 -18.24 8.18
C TYR A 672 -13.60 -16.74 8.29
N PHE A 673 -14.11 -16.04 9.31
CA PHE A 673 -13.69 -14.67 9.57
C PHE A 673 -12.20 -14.60 9.92
N GLN A 674 -11.73 -15.36 10.91
CA GLN A 674 -10.32 -15.42 11.32
C GLN A 674 -9.40 -15.71 10.12
N ASP A 675 -9.66 -16.79 9.36
CA ASP A 675 -8.93 -17.16 8.14
C ASP A 675 -8.82 -15.97 7.17
N SER A 676 -9.96 -15.32 6.91
CA SER A 676 -10.02 -14.16 6.01
C SER A 676 -9.40 -12.88 6.59
N GLN A 677 -9.12 -12.79 7.90
CA GLN A 677 -8.32 -11.69 8.45
C GLN A 677 -6.84 -11.89 8.15
N TYR A 678 -6.32 -13.11 8.32
CA TYR A 678 -4.92 -13.42 7.97
C TYR A 678 -4.68 -13.08 6.49
N GLN A 679 -5.52 -13.60 5.58
CA GLN A 679 -5.47 -13.32 4.13
C GLN A 679 -5.58 -11.83 3.73
N ASN A 680 -6.05 -10.94 4.61
CA ASN A 680 -6.12 -9.49 4.37
C ASN A 680 -4.89 -8.72 4.89
N PHE A 681 -4.21 -9.21 5.94
CA PHE A 681 -3.05 -8.54 6.55
C PHE A 681 -1.72 -9.04 6.02
N THR A 682 -1.61 -10.33 5.69
CA THR A 682 -0.53 -10.74 4.81
C THR A 682 -0.83 -10.22 3.39
N PRO A 683 0.12 -9.53 2.73
CA PRO A 683 -0.08 -9.08 1.35
C PRO A 683 -0.33 -10.29 0.43
N PRO A 684 -0.81 -10.12 -0.81
CA PRO A 684 -1.11 -11.22 -1.74
C PRO A 684 0.09 -12.08 -2.19
N HIS A 685 1.27 -11.90 -1.55
CA HIS A 685 2.48 -12.70 -1.66
C HIS A 685 2.68 -13.64 -0.44
N LEU A 686 1.75 -13.62 0.52
CA LEU A 686 1.81 -14.28 1.84
C LEU A 686 0.42 -14.79 2.30
N SER A 687 -0.57 -14.81 1.40
CA SER A 687 -1.92 -15.34 1.67
C SER A 687 -1.97 -16.87 1.55
N SER A 688 -1.24 -17.57 2.41
CA SER A 688 -1.55 -18.97 2.74
C SER A 688 -2.67 -18.99 3.80
N SER A 689 -3.75 -19.71 3.53
CA SER A 689 -4.72 -20.09 4.57
C SER A 689 -4.03 -20.86 5.71
N PRO A 690 -4.63 -20.96 6.91
CA PRO A 690 -4.18 -21.90 7.93
C PRO A 690 -4.54 -23.35 7.52
N LEU A 691 -3.89 -23.82 6.46
CA LEU A 691 -3.72 -25.25 6.23
C LEU A 691 -2.82 -25.79 7.34
N THR A 692 -3.22 -26.95 7.83
CA THR A 692 -2.45 -27.83 8.72
C THR A 692 -0.98 -27.94 8.33
N LEU A 693 -0.14 -28.23 9.33
CA LEU A 693 1.32 -28.44 9.32
C LEU A 693 1.77 -29.67 8.48
N ALA A 694 1.20 -29.86 7.29
CA ALA A 694 1.18 -31.13 6.54
C ALA A 694 1.19 -30.97 5.01
N THR A 695 1.41 -29.77 4.46
CA THR A 695 1.58 -29.54 3.01
C THR A 695 2.74 -28.60 2.69
N MET A 696 3.91 -28.87 3.28
CA MET A 696 5.21 -28.47 2.70
C MET A 696 5.96 -29.65 2.06
N ASP A 697 5.34 -30.83 2.00
CA ASP A 697 5.85 -31.95 1.24
C ASP A 697 5.82 -31.68 -0.27
N HIS A 698 6.80 -32.28 -0.97
CA HIS A 698 6.98 -32.27 -2.43
C HIS A 698 7.56 -30.99 -3.06
N ALA A 699 8.41 -30.26 -2.33
CA ALA A 699 9.59 -29.64 -2.95
C ALA A 699 10.78 -29.57 -1.96
N PRO A 700 11.90 -30.28 -2.20
CA PRO A 700 13.11 -30.09 -1.40
C PRO A 700 13.63 -28.65 -1.54
N ILE A 701 13.66 -27.93 -0.42
CA ILE A 701 14.49 -26.74 -0.25
C ILE A 701 15.95 -27.20 -0.39
N PRO A 702 16.86 -26.46 -1.06
CA PRO A 702 18.22 -26.91 -1.29
C PRO A 702 18.92 -27.13 0.06
N ASN A 703 19.45 -28.33 0.28
CA ASN A 703 19.90 -28.79 1.59
C ASN A 703 21.43 -28.84 1.70
N ALA A 704 21.92 -29.32 2.84
CA ALA A 704 23.34 -29.58 3.14
C ALA A 704 24.10 -30.34 2.04
N GLU A 705 23.39 -31.22 1.32
CA GLU A 705 23.95 -32.18 0.35
C GLU A 705 23.84 -31.67 -1.09
N THR A 706 23.10 -30.57 -1.32
CA THR A 706 22.89 -30.01 -2.66
C THR A 706 24.20 -29.43 -3.19
N SER A 707 24.68 -29.94 -4.32
CA SER A 707 25.95 -29.53 -4.90
C SER A 707 25.92 -28.08 -5.39
N PHE A 708 27.10 -27.47 -5.54
CA PHE A 708 27.16 -26.13 -6.12
C PHE A 708 26.67 -26.09 -7.58
N ALA A 709 26.93 -27.15 -8.35
CA ALA A 709 26.48 -27.26 -9.73
C ALA A 709 24.94 -27.34 -9.83
N ASP A 710 24.30 -28.16 -8.99
CA ASP A 710 22.84 -28.27 -8.92
C ASP A 710 22.19 -26.97 -8.43
N LEU A 711 22.81 -26.29 -7.46
CA LEU A 711 22.33 -25.01 -6.94
C LEU A 711 22.45 -23.87 -7.97
N MET A 712 23.45 -23.92 -8.85
CA MET A 712 23.62 -22.96 -9.94
C MET A 712 22.89 -23.35 -11.24
N ALA A 713 22.23 -24.52 -11.29
CA ALA A 713 21.65 -25.05 -12.51
C ALA A 713 20.68 -24.08 -13.22
N LEU A 714 20.92 -23.91 -14.53
CA LEU A 714 20.17 -23.02 -15.42
C LEU A 714 19.56 -23.78 -16.59
N GLU A 715 18.44 -23.27 -17.11
CA GLU A 715 17.82 -23.72 -18.35
C GLU A 715 17.73 -22.55 -19.34
N LYS A 716 18.11 -22.75 -20.61
CA LYS A 716 17.97 -21.73 -21.66
C LYS A 716 16.51 -21.69 -22.12
N VAL A 717 15.88 -20.51 -22.08
CA VAL A 717 14.43 -20.38 -22.30
C VAL A 717 14.11 -20.59 -23.80
N PRO A 718 13.26 -21.58 -24.16
CA PRO A 718 12.92 -21.84 -25.55
C PRO A 718 12.35 -20.62 -26.26
N GLY A 719 12.86 -20.31 -27.45
CA GLY A 719 12.40 -19.19 -28.27
C GLY A 719 12.76 -17.79 -27.73
N LYS A 720 13.61 -17.67 -26.70
CA LYS A 720 14.13 -16.39 -26.19
C LYS A 720 15.65 -16.40 -26.17
N ASP A 721 16.24 -15.75 -27.17
CA ASP A 721 17.68 -15.58 -27.24
C ASP A 721 18.22 -14.93 -25.95
N ASN A 722 19.44 -15.31 -25.57
CA ASN A 722 20.17 -14.76 -24.43
C ASN A 722 19.39 -14.75 -23.10
N THR A 723 18.45 -15.67 -22.92
CA THR A 723 17.57 -15.72 -21.76
C THR A 723 17.63 -17.08 -21.07
N TYR A 724 17.88 -17.08 -19.75
CA TYR A 724 18.02 -18.27 -18.93
C TYR A 724 17.13 -18.22 -17.69
N MET A 725 16.76 -19.37 -17.15
CA MET A 725 15.92 -19.55 -15.97
C MET A 725 16.63 -20.39 -14.91
N SER A 726 16.52 -20.03 -13.62
CA SER A 726 16.91 -20.91 -12.50
C SER A 726 16.14 -22.24 -12.58
N LYS A 727 16.84 -23.38 -12.50
CA LYS A 727 16.17 -24.69 -12.36
C LYS A 727 15.78 -24.97 -10.91
N THR A 728 16.66 -24.63 -9.98
CA THR A 728 16.55 -24.86 -8.54
C THR A 728 16.15 -23.58 -7.78
N PRO A 729 15.40 -23.70 -6.67
CA PRO A 729 15.12 -22.56 -5.78
C PRO A 729 16.38 -22.03 -5.10
N ALA A 730 16.39 -20.73 -4.79
CA ALA A 730 17.44 -20.10 -4.00
C ALA A 730 17.29 -20.43 -2.50
N TRP A 731 18.40 -20.38 -1.75
CA TRP A 731 18.40 -20.63 -0.30
C TRP A 731 17.67 -19.53 0.50
N ALA A 732 17.07 -19.94 1.62
CA ALA A 732 16.20 -19.16 2.50
C ALA A 732 16.87 -18.92 3.86
N ALA A 733 17.86 -18.03 3.91
CA ALA A 733 18.65 -17.78 5.12
C ALA A 733 17.77 -17.45 6.34
N GLY A 734 17.97 -18.16 7.44
CA GLY A 734 17.18 -18.00 8.67
C GLY A 734 15.69 -18.35 8.55
N GLY A 735 15.28 -19.18 7.58
CA GLY A 735 13.88 -19.53 7.34
C GLY A 735 13.05 -18.43 6.67
N SER A 736 13.71 -17.46 6.03
CA SER A 736 13.07 -16.30 5.42
C SER A 736 12.35 -16.61 4.10
N TRP A 737 11.23 -15.93 3.83
CA TRP A 737 10.56 -15.93 2.53
C TRP A 737 11.33 -15.15 1.43
N ASN A 738 12.52 -14.63 1.74
CA ASN A 738 13.40 -13.94 0.79
C ASN A 738 14.64 -14.78 0.51
N SER A 739 15.09 -14.79 -0.75
CA SER A 739 16.28 -15.51 -1.17
C SER A 739 17.60 -14.85 -0.74
N PHE A 740 18.63 -15.66 -0.55
CA PHE A 740 20.02 -15.21 -0.36
C PHE A 740 20.55 -14.42 -1.58
N GLY A 741 21.23 -13.31 -1.34
CA GLY A 741 21.74 -12.40 -2.39
C GLY A 741 22.83 -13.04 -3.26
N GLY A 742 23.78 -13.72 -2.63
CA GLY A 742 24.88 -14.42 -3.32
C GLY A 742 24.43 -15.45 -4.34
N HIS A 743 23.23 -16.04 -4.18
CA HIS A 743 22.66 -16.96 -5.18
C HIS A 743 22.40 -16.26 -6.52
N VAL A 744 21.65 -15.13 -6.53
CA VAL A 744 21.38 -14.40 -7.77
C VAL A 744 22.62 -13.69 -8.31
N TYR A 745 23.53 -13.29 -7.42
CA TYR A 745 24.82 -12.70 -7.79
C TYR A 745 25.70 -13.69 -8.56
N ALA A 746 25.91 -14.89 -8.02
CA ALA A 746 26.69 -15.95 -8.64
C ALA A 746 26.02 -16.51 -9.91
N GLN A 747 24.72 -16.86 -9.83
CA GLN A 747 24.01 -17.47 -10.95
C GLN A 747 23.84 -16.50 -12.14
N ALA A 748 23.74 -15.19 -11.92
CA ALA A 748 23.78 -14.21 -13.00
C ALA A 748 25.13 -14.17 -13.74
N CYS A 749 26.25 -14.38 -13.03
CA CYS A 749 27.56 -14.48 -13.66
C CYS A 749 27.70 -15.78 -14.46
N TRP A 750 27.22 -16.89 -13.90
CA TRP A 750 27.17 -18.17 -14.59
C TRP A 750 26.28 -18.13 -15.85
N ALA A 751 25.13 -17.44 -15.79
CA ALA A 751 24.26 -17.20 -16.94
C ALA A 751 24.95 -16.35 -18.03
N ALA A 752 25.70 -15.31 -17.64
CA ALA A 752 26.48 -14.51 -18.58
C ALA A 752 27.60 -15.32 -19.25
N ALA A 753 28.23 -16.25 -18.51
CA ALA A 753 29.27 -17.13 -19.05
C ALA A 753 28.77 -18.09 -20.14
N GLN A 754 27.47 -18.37 -20.21
CA GLN A 754 26.88 -19.20 -21.28
C GLN A 754 26.82 -18.50 -22.64
N GLU A 755 26.89 -17.16 -22.68
CA GLU A 755 26.83 -16.34 -23.91
C GLU A 755 28.19 -15.69 -24.22
N VAL A 756 29.28 -16.37 -23.84
CA VAL A 756 30.67 -15.94 -23.95
C VAL A 756 31.47 -17.04 -24.67
N PRO A 757 32.41 -16.72 -25.59
CA PRO A 757 33.16 -17.74 -26.31
C PRO A 757 34.06 -18.59 -25.39
N GLU A 758 34.31 -19.82 -25.81
CA GLU A 758 35.19 -20.76 -25.10
C GLU A 758 36.60 -20.18 -24.85
N GLY A 759 37.17 -20.47 -23.68
CA GLY A 759 38.48 -19.96 -23.26
C GLY A 759 38.48 -18.55 -22.67
N LEU A 760 37.32 -17.89 -22.55
CA LEU A 760 37.18 -16.64 -21.78
C LEU A 760 36.70 -16.90 -20.34
N VAL A 761 37.34 -16.20 -19.40
CA VAL A 761 37.17 -16.35 -17.95
C VAL A 761 36.76 -15.01 -17.35
N VAL A 762 35.81 -15.00 -16.42
CA VAL A 762 35.41 -13.77 -15.71
C VAL A 762 36.60 -13.17 -14.96
N HIS A 763 36.79 -11.86 -15.07
CA HIS A 763 37.80 -11.13 -14.30
C HIS A 763 37.22 -9.97 -13.48
N SER A 764 36.00 -9.50 -13.77
CA SER A 764 35.27 -8.61 -12.87
C SER A 764 33.75 -8.71 -13.01
N THR A 765 33.07 -8.48 -11.89
CA THR A 765 31.61 -8.43 -11.76
C THR A 765 31.20 -7.19 -10.95
N HIS A 766 30.17 -6.49 -11.39
CA HIS A 766 29.65 -5.29 -10.74
C HIS A 766 28.11 -5.35 -10.74
N GLY A 767 27.51 -5.68 -9.59
CA GLY A 767 26.09 -5.95 -9.44
C GLY A 767 25.37 -5.04 -8.46
N TYR A 768 24.08 -4.82 -8.69
CA TYR A 768 23.18 -3.96 -7.92
C TYR A 768 21.92 -4.71 -7.53
N PHE A 769 21.62 -4.73 -6.23
CA PHE A 769 20.41 -5.33 -5.67
C PHE A 769 19.31 -4.27 -5.61
N THR A 770 18.23 -4.49 -6.37
CA THR A 770 17.16 -3.49 -6.55
C THR A 770 15.91 -3.83 -5.74
N LEU A 771 15.56 -5.11 -5.62
CA LEU A 771 14.42 -5.59 -4.83
C LEU A 771 14.72 -6.99 -4.24
N PRO A 772 14.18 -7.33 -3.05
CA PRO A 772 14.30 -8.67 -2.49
C PRO A 772 13.79 -9.75 -3.47
N GLY A 773 14.57 -10.81 -3.63
CA GLY A 773 14.14 -11.99 -4.39
C GLY A 773 13.28 -12.93 -3.55
N LYS A 774 12.61 -13.87 -4.23
CA LYS A 774 11.70 -14.86 -3.64
C LYS A 774 12.09 -16.29 -4.03
N ILE A 775 11.83 -17.24 -3.14
CA ILE A 775 12.21 -18.66 -3.25
C ILE A 775 11.14 -19.54 -3.95
N ASP A 776 9.93 -19.01 -4.12
CA ASP A 776 8.74 -19.69 -4.64
C ASP A 776 8.60 -19.60 -6.18
N ARG A 777 9.59 -19.01 -6.86
CA ARG A 777 9.58 -18.74 -8.31
C ARG A 777 11.01 -18.61 -8.85
N PRO A 778 11.28 -18.92 -10.13
CA PRO A 778 12.63 -18.83 -10.69
C PRO A 778 13.11 -17.38 -10.82
N TYR A 779 14.42 -17.19 -10.93
CA TYR A 779 14.97 -15.99 -11.56
C TYR A 779 15.04 -16.19 -13.07
N ILE A 780 14.69 -15.13 -13.80
CA ILE A 780 14.86 -15.03 -15.25
C ILE A 780 15.99 -14.05 -15.52
N TYR A 781 17.06 -14.54 -16.14
CA TYR A 781 18.26 -13.80 -16.49
C TYR A 781 18.20 -13.44 -17.98
N THR A 782 18.15 -12.15 -18.31
CA THR A 782 18.26 -11.67 -19.69
C THR A 782 19.63 -11.02 -19.91
N ILE A 783 20.41 -11.56 -20.84
CA ILE A 783 21.79 -11.15 -21.12
C ILE A 783 21.82 -10.22 -22.35
N THR A 784 22.36 -9.02 -22.16
CA THR A 784 22.65 -8.03 -23.19
C THR A 784 24.15 -8.02 -23.48
N HIS A 785 24.53 -8.14 -24.75
CA HIS A 785 25.92 -8.03 -25.18
C HIS A 785 26.28 -6.54 -25.23
N ILE A 786 27.30 -6.12 -24.48
CA ILE A 786 27.72 -4.71 -24.43
C ILE A 786 28.79 -4.43 -25.48
N GLY A 787 29.77 -5.33 -25.61
CA GLY A 787 30.85 -5.23 -26.57
C GLY A 787 31.84 -6.38 -26.41
N ASP A 788 32.41 -6.81 -27.55
CA ASP A 788 33.39 -7.88 -27.63
C ASP A 788 34.65 -7.34 -28.32
N THR A 789 35.82 -7.65 -27.75
CA THR A 789 37.14 -7.30 -28.29
C THR A 789 37.93 -8.58 -28.55
N ARG A 790 39.15 -8.47 -29.08
CA ARG A 790 40.05 -9.62 -29.29
C ARG A 790 40.46 -10.32 -27.97
N TYR A 791 40.37 -9.63 -26.84
CA TYR A 791 40.95 -10.07 -25.56
C TYR A 791 39.95 -10.12 -24.39
N THR A 792 38.83 -9.41 -24.50
CA THR A 792 37.80 -9.31 -23.46
C THR A 792 36.41 -9.17 -24.07
N CYS A 793 35.37 -9.54 -23.32
CA CYS A 793 33.98 -9.25 -23.67
C CYS A 793 33.16 -8.83 -22.44
N GLN A 794 32.16 -8.00 -22.65
CA GLN A 794 31.29 -7.47 -21.59
C GLN A 794 29.82 -7.88 -21.80
N ARG A 795 29.18 -8.30 -20.71
CA ARG A 795 27.77 -8.74 -20.66
C ARG A 795 27.04 -7.96 -19.57
N SER A 796 25.87 -7.40 -19.90
CA SER A 796 24.91 -6.86 -18.93
C SER A 796 23.85 -7.92 -18.66
N ILE A 797 23.46 -8.12 -17.41
CA ILE A 797 22.47 -9.10 -17.00
C ILE A 797 21.34 -8.38 -16.26
N SER A 798 20.13 -8.42 -16.81
CA SER A 798 18.92 -7.92 -16.15
C SER A 798 18.13 -9.09 -15.59
N VAL A 799 17.96 -9.16 -14.27
CA VAL A 799 17.31 -10.29 -13.61
C VAL A 799 15.93 -9.89 -13.07
N ARG A 800 14.92 -10.64 -13.49
CA ARG A 800 13.52 -10.50 -13.02
C ARG A 800 13.04 -11.80 -12.38
N GLN A 801 11.86 -11.75 -11.79
CA GLN A 801 11.11 -12.93 -11.36
C GLN A 801 9.63 -12.75 -11.77
N PRO A 802 8.88 -13.83 -12.03
CA PRO A 802 7.45 -13.75 -12.29
C PRO A 802 6.67 -13.08 -11.14
N ARG A 803 5.55 -12.43 -11.43
CA ARG A 803 4.66 -11.82 -10.40
C ARG A 803 3.89 -12.86 -9.60
N ARG A 804 3.70 -14.07 -10.14
CA ARG A 804 3.08 -15.22 -9.47
C ARG A 804 4.14 -16.18 -8.95
N ALA A 805 3.77 -17.03 -7.98
CA ALA A 805 4.57 -18.18 -7.60
C ALA A 805 4.56 -19.21 -8.75
N SER A 806 5.58 -20.07 -8.78
CA SER A 806 5.64 -21.21 -9.70
C SER A 806 4.55 -22.22 -9.37
N VAL A 807 3.90 -22.77 -10.40
CA VAL A 807 3.02 -23.93 -10.26
C VAL A 807 3.84 -25.17 -10.58
N ARG A 808 4.47 -25.75 -9.55
CA ARG A 808 5.24 -27.00 -9.68
C ARG A 808 4.31 -28.21 -9.65
N ASP A 809 4.48 -29.11 -10.60
CA ASP A 809 4.09 -30.51 -10.44
C ASP A 809 5.12 -31.25 -9.56
N GLN A 810 4.96 -32.57 -9.38
CA GLN A 810 5.67 -33.37 -8.35
C GLN A 810 7.20 -33.51 -8.54
N GLU A 811 7.76 -32.97 -9.62
CA GLU A 811 9.21 -32.91 -9.83
C GLU A 811 9.76 -31.55 -9.40
N ALA A 812 10.81 -31.54 -8.57
CA ALA A 812 11.23 -30.42 -7.71
C ALA A 812 11.70 -29.11 -8.39
N GLN A 813 11.66 -29.03 -9.71
CA GLN A 813 12.22 -27.94 -10.51
C GLN A 813 11.17 -26.85 -10.82
N PHE A 814 11.63 -25.67 -11.21
CA PHE A 814 10.73 -24.65 -11.76
C PHE A 814 10.26 -25.03 -13.17
N ALA A 815 8.98 -24.81 -13.47
CA ALA A 815 8.43 -25.07 -14.80
C ALA A 815 8.96 -24.03 -15.80
N ILE A 816 9.48 -24.47 -16.95
CA ILE A 816 10.07 -23.54 -17.95
C ILE A 816 9.08 -22.49 -18.48
N THR A 817 7.77 -22.78 -18.39
CA THR A 817 6.67 -21.85 -18.68
C THR A 817 6.56 -20.67 -17.71
N ASP A 818 7.18 -20.72 -16.53
CA ASP A 818 7.30 -19.56 -15.63
C ASP A 818 8.05 -18.40 -16.31
N ALA A 819 8.96 -18.69 -17.24
CA ALA A 819 9.66 -17.69 -18.04
C ALA A 819 8.76 -16.93 -19.04
N ASP A 820 7.53 -17.39 -19.26
CA ASP A 820 6.46 -16.69 -20.02
C ASP A 820 5.45 -15.96 -19.13
N GLY A 821 5.62 -16.02 -17.81
CA GLY A 821 4.75 -15.34 -16.85
C GLY A 821 4.81 -13.80 -16.92
N GLU A 822 3.81 -13.15 -16.34
CA GLU A 822 3.81 -11.69 -16.16
C GLU A 822 4.98 -11.29 -15.24
N MET A 823 6.03 -10.66 -15.80
CA MET A 823 7.25 -10.38 -15.06
C MET A 823 7.10 -9.24 -14.04
N GLY A 824 7.75 -9.41 -12.90
CA GLY A 824 7.94 -8.34 -11.92
C GLY A 824 9.06 -7.40 -12.33
N ASP A 825 9.24 -6.36 -11.52
CA ASP A 825 10.36 -5.43 -11.67
C ASP A 825 11.71 -6.14 -11.45
N VAL A 826 12.79 -5.48 -11.88
CA VAL A 826 14.16 -5.98 -11.74
C VAL A 826 14.44 -6.26 -10.26
N ARG A 827 15.04 -7.42 -9.97
CA ARG A 827 15.50 -7.82 -8.63
C ARG A 827 16.99 -7.58 -8.46
N PHE A 828 17.73 -7.78 -9.54
CA PHE A 828 19.17 -7.65 -9.61
C PHE A 828 19.60 -7.25 -11.02
N HIS A 829 20.61 -6.39 -11.15
CA HIS A 829 21.27 -6.07 -12.42
C HIS A 829 22.79 -6.14 -12.24
N MET A 830 23.51 -6.60 -13.25
CA MET A 830 24.97 -6.72 -13.19
C MET A 830 25.64 -6.45 -14.54
N ILE A 831 26.90 -6.03 -14.50
CA ILE A 831 27.84 -6.10 -15.61
C ILE A 831 28.96 -7.09 -15.25
N CYS A 832 29.21 -8.06 -16.13
CA CYS A 832 30.35 -8.96 -16.09
C CYS A 832 31.34 -8.60 -17.20
N SER A 833 32.64 -8.69 -16.90
CA SER A 833 33.71 -8.61 -17.89
C SER A 833 34.56 -9.88 -17.83
N PHE A 834 34.78 -10.49 -18.99
CA PHE A 834 35.56 -11.70 -19.19
C PHE A 834 36.80 -11.39 -20.03
N LYS A 835 37.91 -12.11 -19.79
CA LYS A 835 39.20 -12.01 -20.50
C LYS A 835 39.56 -13.36 -21.11
N ILE A 836 40.41 -13.40 -22.13
CA ILE A 836 41.04 -14.66 -22.54
C ILE A 836 41.93 -15.21 -21.42
N ALA A 837 41.93 -16.53 -21.23
CA ALA A 837 42.83 -17.19 -20.30
C ALA A 837 44.30 -16.90 -20.67
N THR A 838 45.08 -16.37 -19.73
CA THR A 838 46.46 -15.92 -19.94
C THR A 838 47.40 -16.58 -18.92
N PRO A 839 48.50 -17.24 -19.32
CA PRO A 839 49.44 -17.82 -18.36
C PRO A 839 50.13 -16.77 -17.48
N THR A 840 50.16 -17.01 -16.16
CA THR A 840 50.80 -16.14 -15.16
C THR A 840 52.34 -16.14 -15.32
N LEU A 841 52.86 -15.23 -16.15
CA LEU A 841 54.31 -15.08 -16.41
C LEU A 841 55.08 -14.43 -15.24
N SER A 842 54.41 -13.58 -14.46
CA SER A 842 54.95 -12.91 -13.27
C SER A 842 53.79 -12.41 -12.43
N ALA A 843 53.87 -12.62 -11.11
CA ALA A 843 52.86 -12.17 -10.15
C ALA A 843 53.53 -11.52 -8.94
N HIS A 844 52.79 -10.63 -8.28
CA HIS A 844 53.16 -10.06 -6.98
C HIS A 844 51.90 -9.95 -6.12
N GLN A 845 52.05 -10.13 -4.82
CA GLN A 845 50.98 -10.04 -3.83
C GLN A 845 51.56 -9.77 -2.45
N GLU A 846 50.69 -9.50 -1.49
CA GLU A 846 51.05 -9.44 -0.06
C GLU A 846 51.41 -10.83 0.49
N THR A 847 52.27 -10.86 1.50
CA THR A 847 52.83 -12.09 2.05
C THR A 847 52.04 -12.61 3.26
N ASN A 848 51.58 -13.86 3.17
CA ASN A 848 51.21 -14.72 4.31
C ASN A 848 50.19 -14.16 5.32
N TRP A 849 48.93 -14.00 4.88
CA TRP A 849 47.78 -13.70 5.74
C TRP A 849 47.69 -14.63 6.98
N GLY A 850 48.09 -15.89 6.87
CA GLY A 850 48.00 -16.88 7.95
C GLY A 850 48.85 -16.53 9.18
N GLN A 851 50.00 -15.87 8.99
CA GLN A 851 50.84 -15.41 10.10
C GLN A 851 50.19 -14.25 10.88
N GLN A 852 49.49 -13.34 10.19
CA GLN A 852 48.83 -12.18 10.81
C GLN A 852 47.73 -12.58 11.81
N TYR A 853 47.05 -13.70 11.56
CA TYR A 853 45.91 -14.17 12.36
C TYR A 853 46.24 -15.37 13.27
N ASN A 854 47.51 -15.75 13.41
CA ASN A 854 47.92 -16.97 14.12
C ASN A 854 47.36 -17.10 15.55
N SER A 855 47.10 -15.99 16.26
CA SER A 855 46.45 -15.96 17.57
C SER A 855 44.97 -16.42 17.55
N SER A 856 44.26 -16.18 16.46
CA SER A 856 42.89 -16.65 16.20
C SER A 856 42.86 -18.01 15.49
N LEU A 857 43.94 -18.39 14.78
CA LEU A 857 44.04 -19.71 14.17
C LEU A 857 44.32 -20.80 15.22
N GLY A 858 45.16 -20.51 16.22
CA GLY A 858 45.44 -21.43 17.34
C GLY A 858 46.01 -22.80 16.94
N GLY A 859 46.52 -22.95 15.72
CA GLY A 859 46.95 -24.23 15.15
C GLY A 859 45.82 -25.15 14.66
N LYS A 860 44.56 -24.72 14.73
CA LYS A 860 43.41 -25.46 14.14
C LYS A 860 43.52 -25.51 12.61
N ARG A 861 43.06 -26.61 11.99
CA ARG A 861 42.85 -26.67 10.53
C ARG A 861 41.49 -26.05 10.19
N PRO A 862 41.25 -25.58 8.96
CA PRO A 862 39.95 -25.05 8.51
C PRO A 862 38.73 -25.91 8.87
N ALA A 863 38.84 -27.24 8.80
CA ALA A 863 37.77 -28.18 9.16
C ALA A 863 37.52 -28.34 10.67
N ASP A 864 38.44 -27.88 11.53
CA ASP A 864 38.35 -27.93 13.01
C ASP A 864 37.68 -26.67 13.60
N PHE A 865 37.12 -25.82 12.73
CA PHE A 865 36.32 -24.65 13.07
C PHE A 865 34.83 -24.92 12.89
N ASP A 866 34.00 -24.21 13.64
CA ASP A 866 32.55 -24.37 13.63
C ASP A 866 31.92 -23.94 12.30
N ILE A 867 30.78 -24.53 11.96
CA ILE A 867 30.03 -24.19 10.74
C ILE A 867 29.57 -22.73 10.85
N CYS A 868 29.80 -21.96 9.78
CA CYS A 868 29.43 -20.56 9.73
C CYS A 868 27.90 -20.42 9.73
N PRO A 869 27.28 -19.78 10.75
CA PRO A 869 25.83 -19.75 10.91
C PRO A 869 25.16 -18.98 9.77
N ASP A 870 23.93 -19.39 9.44
CA ASP A 870 23.11 -18.81 8.38
C ASP A 870 22.98 -17.29 8.47
N ILE A 871 22.77 -16.79 9.69
CA ILE A 871 22.85 -15.38 10.06
C ILE A 871 23.92 -15.27 11.15
N ASP A 872 25.05 -14.62 10.86
CA ASP A 872 26.12 -14.43 11.85
C ASP A 872 25.80 -13.30 12.84
N MET A 873 24.84 -13.52 13.74
CA MET A 873 24.42 -12.60 14.80
C MET A 873 24.17 -13.34 16.12
N PRO A 874 24.48 -12.75 17.30
CA PRO A 874 24.42 -13.45 18.60
C PRO A 874 23.05 -14.06 18.93
N TRP A 875 21.95 -13.34 18.66
CA TRP A 875 20.58 -13.86 18.84
C TRP A 875 20.27 -15.09 17.97
N TYR A 876 20.84 -15.18 16.76
CA TYR A 876 20.64 -16.33 15.88
C TYR A 876 21.52 -17.50 16.30
N GLU A 877 22.77 -17.23 16.69
CA GLU A 877 23.71 -18.20 17.28
C GLU A 877 23.11 -18.84 18.54
N ALA A 878 22.48 -18.05 19.42
CA ALA A 878 21.75 -18.56 20.59
C ALA A 878 20.47 -19.34 20.22
N HIS A 879 19.74 -18.93 19.17
CA HIS A 879 18.56 -19.64 18.69
C HIS A 879 18.91 -21.05 18.17
N ILE A 880 19.93 -21.19 17.32
CA ILE A 880 20.34 -22.51 16.77
C ILE A 880 20.99 -23.41 17.83
N GLN A 881 21.55 -22.85 18.92
CA GLN A 881 21.98 -23.63 20.08
C GLN A 881 20.80 -24.20 20.88
N LYS A 882 19.68 -23.46 20.98
CA LYS A 882 18.44 -23.93 21.63
C LYS A 882 17.66 -24.89 20.74
N PHE A 883 17.67 -24.68 19.42
CA PHE A 883 16.92 -25.44 18.43
C PHE A 883 17.87 -25.93 17.31
N PRO A 884 18.61 -27.04 17.53
CA PRO A 884 19.59 -27.56 16.58
C PRO A 884 18.95 -28.33 15.43
N GLU A 885 18.11 -27.67 14.63
CA GLU A 885 17.69 -28.19 13.33
C GLU A 885 18.88 -28.12 12.34
N HIS A 886 19.23 -29.25 11.72
CA HIS A 886 20.36 -29.34 10.78
C HIS A 886 20.05 -28.72 9.40
N LYS A 887 19.95 -27.38 9.38
CA LYS A 887 19.86 -26.55 8.17
C LYS A 887 21.21 -25.87 7.93
N THR A 888 22.14 -26.57 7.28
CA THR A 888 23.41 -25.98 6.83
C THR A 888 23.29 -25.45 5.41
N PHE A 889 23.90 -24.28 5.18
CA PHE A 889 23.93 -23.58 3.90
C PHE A 889 24.27 -24.49 2.70
N PRO A 890 23.50 -24.46 1.59
CA PRO A 890 23.72 -25.33 0.44
C PRO A 890 24.85 -24.85 -0.49
N GLY A 891 25.39 -25.76 -1.31
CA GLY A 891 26.36 -25.49 -2.37
C GLY A 891 27.80 -25.31 -1.89
N LEU A 892 28.04 -24.60 -0.78
CA LEU A 892 29.37 -24.46 -0.16
C LEU A 892 29.33 -24.83 1.32
N GLU A 893 30.29 -25.65 1.75
CA GLU A 893 30.56 -25.84 3.17
C GLU A 893 31.42 -24.65 3.64
N ILE A 894 30.93 -23.88 4.62
CA ILE A 894 31.61 -22.69 5.13
C ILE A 894 31.82 -22.81 6.64
N ARG A 895 33.06 -22.63 7.11
CA ARG A 895 33.46 -22.59 8.52
C ARG A 895 33.90 -21.19 8.93
N LYS A 896 33.84 -20.89 10.23
CA LYS A 896 34.15 -19.55 10.77
C LYS A 896 35.27 -19.62 11.82
N ALA A 897 36.30 -18.79 11.66
CA ALA A 897 37.33 -18.65 12.70
C ALA A 897 36.83 -17.79 13.87
N ASP A 898 37.28 -18.09 15.09
CA ASP A 898 37.12 -17.15 16.21
C ASP A 898 38.13 -16.01 16.09
N CYS A 899 37.65 -14.87 15.60
CA CYS A 899 38.43 -13.65 15.47
C CYS A 899 38.39 -12.74 16.71
N GLU A 900 37.65 -13.08 17.78
CA GLU A 900 37.61 -12.26 18.99
C GLU A 900 38.99 -12.08 19.66
N PRO A 901 39.86 -13.10 19.75
CA PRO A 901 41.24 -12.92 20.23
C PRO A 901 42.08 -11.92 19.43
N TYR A 902 41.72 -11.64 18.17
CA TYR A 902 42.35 -10.61 17.33
C TYR A 902 41.62 -9.26 17.40
N ASN A 903 40.29 -9.26 17.50
CA ASN A 903 39.44 -8.06 17.44
C ASN A 903 39.33 -7.33 18.79
N LYS A 904 39.51 -8.02 19.91
CA LYS A 904 39.28 -7.50 21.25
C LYS A 904 40.03 -6.19 21.52
N GLY A 905 39.26 -5.12 21.75
CA GLY A 905 39.78 -3.78 22.05
C GLY A 905 40.18 -2.92 20.85
N LYS A 906 39.97 -3.41 19.62
CA LYS A 906 40.25 -2.64 18.38
C LYS A 906 39.05 -1.79 17.93
N PRO A 907 39.28 -0.70 17.18
CA PRO A 907 38.20 0.09 16.58
C PRO A 907 37.52 -0.67 15.42
N PRO A 908 36.27 -0.32 15.04
CA PRO A 908 35.52 -1.02 14.00
C PRO A 908 36.24 -1.17 12.65
N GLY A 909 37.11 -0.22 12.26
CA GLY A 909 37.90 -0.27 11.02
C GLY A 909 38.99 -1.38 11.00
N GLU A 910 39.40 -1.82 12.18
CA GLU A 910 40.38 -2.90 12.37
C GLU A 910 39.72 -4.25 12.68
N TYR A 911 38.39 -4.32 12.71
CA TYR A 911 37.66 -5.58 12.87
C TYR A 911 37.95 -6.51 11.68
N ARG A 912 38.20 -7.79 11.97
CA ARG A 912 38.49 -8.83 10.98
C ARG A 912 37.66 -10.07 11.25
N GLN A 913 37.25 -10.75 10.19
CA GLN A 913 36.65 -12.07 10.25
C GLN A 913 37.30 -12.95 9.18
N LEU A 914 37.64 -14.19 9.53
CA LEU A 914 38.01 -15.22 8.55
C LEU A 914 36.86 -16.21 8.37
N HIS A 915 36.52 -16.49 7.12
CA HIS A 915 35.69 -17.63 6.75
C HIS A 915 36.52 -18.60 5.91
N TYR A 916 36.36 -19.89 6.16
CA TYR A 916 36.91 -20.95 5.32
C TYR A 916 35.79 -21.55 4.48
N TYR A 917 36.02 -21.82 3.21
CA TYR A 917 35.01 -22.43 2.35
C TYR A 917 35.58 -23.49 1.41
N ARG A 918 34.72 -24.44 1.04
CA ARG A 918 34.95 -25.42 -0.02
C ARG A 918 33.63 -25.82 -0.69
N ARG A 919 33.70 -26.40 -1.88
CA ARG A 919 32.52 -26.85 -2.63
C ARG A 919 31.81 -28.04 -1.99
N VAL A 920 30.49 -28.10 -2.14
CA VAL A 920 29.68 -29.31 -1.97
C VAL A 920 29.47 -29.94 -3.35
N GLY A 921 29.72 -31.26 -3.46
CA GLY A 921 29.71 -31.98 -4.74
C GLY A 921 30.85 -31.60 -5.69
N GLU A 922 30.90 -32.27 -6.85
CA GLU A 922 31.92 -32.06 -7.89
C GLU A 922 31.57 -30.90 -8.84
N MET A 923 32.59 -30.32 -9.48
CA MET A 923 32.46 -29.30 -10.54
C MET A 923 33.49 -29.56 -11.64
N SER A 924 33.12 -29.35 -12.91
CA SER A 924 33.99 -29.64 -14.04
C SER A 924 35.18 -28.66 -14.14
N ARG A 925 36.38 -29.16 -14.42
CA ARG A 925 37.54 -28.30 -14.77
C ARG A 925 37.30 -27.52 -16.07
N ALA A 926 36.48 -28.05 -16.98
CA ALA A 926 36.14 -27.38 -18.24
C ALA A 926 35.25 -26.13 -18.04
N GLU A 927 34.74 -25.89 -16.84
CA GLU A 927 33.80 -24.82 -16.51
C GLU A 927 34.40 -23.84 -15.48
N PRO A 928 35.56 -23.18 -15.74
CA PRO A 928 36.21 -22.31 -14.75
C PRO A 928 35.32 -21.14 -14.31
N ASN A 929 34.36 -20.71 -15.14
CA ASN A 929 33.38 -19.69 -14.76
C ASN A 929 32.34 -20.19 -13.72
N LEU A 930 32.12 -21.49 -13.57
CA LEU A 930 31.31 -22.08 -12.50
C LEU A 930 32.07 -22.07 -11.17
N HIS A 931 33.38 -22.38 -11.19
CA HIS A 931 34.25 -22.22 -10.02
C HIS A 931 34.38 -20.75 -9.62
N ALA A 932 34.49 -19.83 -10.58
CA ALA A 932 34.41 -18.39 -10.31
C ALA A 932 33.07 -18.00 -9.67
N ALA A 933 31.93 -18.54 -10.15
CA ALA A 933 30.63 -18.34 -9.50
C ALA A 933 30.59 -18.86 -8.05
N ALA A 934 31.34 -19.91 -7.70
CA ALA A 934 31.48 -20.36 -6.32
C ALA A 934 32.17 -19.31 -5.43
N HIS A 935 33.22 -18.64 -5.92
CA HIS A 935 33.81 -17.49 -5.22
C HIS A 935 32.81 -16.33 -5.05
N LEU A 936 32.00 -16.03 -6.09
CA LEU A 936 30.96 -14.99 -6.04
C LEU A 936 29.80 -15.34 -5.08
N TYR A 937 29.53 -16.63 -4.86
CA TYR A 937 28.53 -17.09 -3.89
C TYR A 937 29.06 -16.99 -2.46
N ALA A 938 30.35 -17.26 -2.26
CA ALA A 938 31.03 -17.06 -0.98
C ALA A 938 31.15 -15.57 -0.59
N SER A 939 31.32 -14.65 -1.54
CA SER A 939 31.64 -13.25 -1.23
C SER A 939 30.53 -12.44 -0.54
N ASP A 940 29.26 -12.78 -0.79
CA ASP A 940 28.08 -12.19 -0.13
C ASP A 940 27.79 -12.83 1.25
N ARG A 941 28.45 -13.94 1.60
CA ARG A 941 28.13 -14.72 2.81
C ARG A 941 28.47 -13.95 4.09
N ASN A 942 27.44 -13.62 4.87
CA ASN A 942 27.54 -12.89 6.15
C ASN A 942 28.23 -11.51 6.09
N SER A 943 28.41 -10.95 4.89
CA SER A 943 29.17 -9.72 4.62
C SER A 943 28.71 -8.51 5.44
N LEU A 944 27.42 -8.19 5.40
CA LEU A 944 26.86 -7.05 6.13
C LEU A 944 26.62 -7.36 7.63
N PHE A 945 26.57 -8.64 8.03
CA PHE A 945 26.49 -9.01 9.45
C PHE A 945 27.84 -8.79 10.15
N LEU A 946 28.97 -9.03 9.47
CA LEU A 946 30.30 -8.59 9.92
C LEU A 946 30.29 -7.10 10.25
N VAL A 947 29.76 -6.27 9.34
CA VAL A 947 29.67 -4.82 9.57
C VAL A 947 28.86 -4.51 10.83
N SER A 948 27.69 -5.12 10.99
CA SER A 948 26.82 -4.99 12.18
C SER A 948 27.52 -5.36 13.49
N LYS A 949 28.33 -6.44 13.48
CA LYS A 949 29.16 -6.85 14.63
C LYS A 949 30.27 -5.84 14.92
N ALA A 950 31.02 -5.44 13.89
CA ALA A 950 32.14 -4.50 14.03
C ALA A 950 31.73 -3.15 14.65
N VAL A 951 30.52 -2.64 14.36
CA VAL A 951 30.01 -1.38 14.93
C VAL A 951 29.19 -1.54 16.21
N GLY A 952 29.09 -2.73 16.78
CA GLY A 952 28.33 -2.98 18.01
C GLY A 952 26.83 -2.68 17.86
N PHE A 953 26.21 -3.09 16.75
CA PHE A 953 24.76 -3.00 16.58
C PHE A 953 24.06 -4.21 17.19
N GLY A 954 24.64 -5.41 17.11
CA GLY A 954 24.19 -6.61 17.82
C GLY A 954 22.70 -6.88 17.65
N ASP A 955 22.01 -7.14 18.75
CA ASP A 955 20.57 -7.43 18.77
C ASP A 955 19.70 -6.20 18.43
N ARG A 956 20.30 -5.00 18.36
CA ARG A 956 19.66 -3.75 17.94
C ARG A 956 19.87 -3.44 16.45
N LEU A 957 19.99 -4.45 15.60
CA LEU A 957 19.93 -4.29 14.15
C LEU A 957 18.46 -4.04 13.72
N ALA A 958 18.19 -2.94 13.01
CA ALA A 958 16.84 -2.54 12.58
C ALA A 958 16.58 -2.69 11.08
N LYS A 959 17.62 -2.54 10.25
CA LYS A 959 17.54 -2.84 8.82
C LYS A 959 18.91 -3.22 8.26
N ILE A 960 18.94 -4.30 7.50
CA ILE A 960 20.09 -4.77 6.73
C ILE A 960 19.65 -5.08 5.30
N ALA A 961 20.41 -4.64 4.29
CA ALA A 961 20.18 -4.99 2.89
C ALA A 961 21.41 -4.64 2.02
N SER A 962 21.82 -5.55 1.13
CA SER A 962 22.79 -5.27 0.07
C SER A 962 22.23 -4.23 -0.91
N LEU A 963 23.09 -3.31 -1.37
CA LEU A 963 22.77 -2.32 -2.40
C LEU A 963 23.59 -2.58 -3.67
N GLY A 964 24.89 -2.80 -3.52
CA GLY A 964 25.78 -3.16 -4.62
C GLY A 964 26.93 -4.03 -4.17
N HIS A 965 27.40 -4.92 -5.04
CA HIS A 965 28.50 -5.84 -4.78
C HIS A 965 29.37 -5.98 -6.03
N SER A 966 30.69 -5.85 -5.85
CA SER A 966 31.68 -5.99 -6.91
C SER A 966 32.77 -6.96 -6.51
N VAL A 967 33.23 -7.77 -7.46
CA VAL A 967 34.38 -8.68 -7.30
C VAL A 967 35.32 -8.50 -8.48
N VAL A 968 36.62 -8.50 -8.20
CA VAL A 968 37.69 -8.52 -9.19
C VAL A 968 38.56 -9.74 -8.93
N PHE A 969 38.73 -10.57 -9.96
CA PHE A 969 39.65 -11.71 -9.93
C PHE A 969 41.03 -11.28 -10.46
N HIS A 970 42.08 -11.66 -9.73
CA HIS A 970 43.47 -11.27 -10.03
C HIS A 970 44.24 -12.33 -10.82
N THR A 971 43.72 -13.56 -10.86
CA THR A 971 44.37 -14.73 -11.45
C THR A 971 43.66 -15.21 -12.73
N ASP A 972 44.09 -16.34 -13.29
CA ASP A 972 43.50 -16.99 -14.47
C ASP A 972 42.88 -18.36 -14.13
N ALA A 973 42.26 -19.02 -15.11
CA ALA A 973 41.36 -20.19 -14.92
C ALA A 973 41.85 -21.22 -13.88
N ASP A 974 43.05 -21.78 -14.07
CA ASP A 974 43.58 -22.86 -13.23
C ASP A 974 43.78 -22.45 -11.76
N GLU A 975 43.99 -21.15 -11.49
CA GLU A 975 44.18 -20.59 -10.15
C GLU A 975 42.85 -20.22 -9.47
N MET A 976 41.71 -20.37 -10.14
CA MET A 976 40.35 -20.19 -9.61
C MET A 976 39.60 -21.53 -9.40
N LEU A 977 40.24 -22.67 -9.62
CA LEU A 977 39.58 -23.97 -9.53
C LEU A 977 39.42 -24.44 -8.07
N LEU A 978 38.19 -24.62 -7.62
CA LEU A 978 37.87 -25.35 -6.40
C LEU A 978 38.01 -26.86 -6.66
N GLU A 979 39.24 -27.35 -6.81
CA GLU A 979 39.54 -28.78 -6.99
C GLU A 979 39.94 -29.47 -5.66
N GLY A 980 39.47 -30.70 -5.48
CA GLY A 980 39.75 -31.53 -4.29
C GLY A 980 39.19 -30.97 -2.98
N ASP A 981 39.64 -31.54 -1.85
CA ASP A 981 39.26 -31.13 -0.49
C ASP A 981 39.93 -29.83 0.00
N GLY A 982 40.41 -28.98 -0.92
CA GLY A 982 41.13 -27.75 -0.60
C GLY A 982 40.24 -26.70 0.08
N TRP A 983 40.69 -26.18 1.22
CA TRP A 983 40.01 -25.11 1.94
C TRP A 983 40.51 -23.73 1.50
N TRP A 984 39.58 -22.93 0.98
CA TRP A 984 39.77 -21.54 0.59
C TRP A 984 39.52 -20.61 1.78
N THR A 985 40.13 -19.43 1.78
CA THR A 985 39.96 -18.44 2.87
C THR A 985 39.40 -17.14 2.34
N GLN A 986 38.35 -16.61 2.96
CA GLN A 986 37.91 -15.24 2.83
C GLN A 986 38.36 -14.46 4.08
N GLU A 987 39.19 -13.45 3.88
CA GLU A 987 39.59 -12.47 4.90
C GLU A 987 38.74 -11.21 4.72
N ALA A 988 37.86 -10.91 5.68
CA ALA A 988 36.84 -9.87 5.54
C ALA A 988 36.92 -8.78 6.62
N TRP A 989 36.51 -7.55 6.26
CA TRP A 989 36.50 -6.37 7.14
C TRP A 989 35.47 -5.30 6.73
N THR A 990 35.43 -4.21 7.49
CA THR A 990 34.74 -2.95 7.13
C THR A 990 35.67 -1.77 7.37
N THR A 991 35.93 -0.93 6.38
CA THR A 991 36.66 0.34 6.61
C THR A 991 35.78 1.46 7.16
N ARG A 992 34.49 1.52 6.77
CA ARG A 992 33.60 2.64 7.13
C ARG A 992 32.12 2.26 7.20
N SER A 993 31.48 2.71 8.26
CA SER A 993 30.01 2.70 8.43
C SER A 993 29.52 4.07 8.88
N ALA A 994 28.58 4.65 8.14
CA ALA A 994 28.05 6.00 8.37
C ALA A 994 26.72 6.21 7.62
N GLY A 995 25.87 7.13 8.09
CA GLY A 995 24.63 7.52 7.37
C GLY A 995 23.60 6.40 7.21
N GLY A 996 23.66 5.34 8.01
CA GLY A 996 22.82 4.14 7.86
C GLY A 996 23.26 3.20 6.73
N ARG A 997 24.51 3.35 6.25
CA ARG A 997 25.20 2.45 5.31
C ARG A 997 26.48 1.91 5.94
N GLY A 998 26.93 0.77 5.41
CA GLY A 998 28.19 0.12 5.77
C GLY A 998 28.88 -0.47 4.54
N LEU A 999 30.21 -0.41 4.53
CA LEU A 999 31.07 -0.97 3.48
C LEU A 999 31.73 -2.24 4.00
N HIS A 1000 31.45 -3.38 3.35
CA HIS A 1000 32.16 -4.64 3.55
C HIS A 1000 33.20 -4.84 2.45
N GLU A 1001 34.38 -5.32 2.82
CA GLU A 1001 35.50 -5.60 1.92
C GLU A 1001 36.08 -6.97 2.28
N SER A 1002 36.57 -7.73 1.29
CA SER A 1002 37.30 -8.97 1.58
C SER A 1002 38.34 -9.34 0.52
N LYS A 1003 39.35 -10.11 0.94
CA LYS A 1003 40.32 -10.80 0.08
C LYS A 1003 40.03 -12.30 0.10
N MET A 1004 40.13 -12.94 -1.05
CA MET A 1004 39.98 -14.38 -1.21
C MET A 1004 41.31 -15.03 -1.57
N TRP A 1005 41.66 -16.06 -0.79
CA TRP A 1005 42.95 -16.72 -0.82
C TRP A 1005 42.79 -18.21 -1.12
N SER A 1006 43.61 -18.72 -2.03
CA SER A 1006 43.66 -20.15 -2.37
C SER A 1006 44.26 -20.99 -1.23
N PRO A 1007 44.09 -22.34 -1.26
CA PRO A 1007 44.79 -23.24 -0.33
C PRO A 1007 46.33 -23.13 -0.39
N SER A 1008 46.88 -22.65 -1.51
CA SER A 1008 48.31 -22.37 -1.70
C SER A 1008 48.73 -20.95 -1.30
N GLY A 1009 47.80 -20.10 -0.83
CA GLY A 1009 48.06 -18.73 -0.38
C GLY A 1009 48.08 -17.67 -1.48
N VAL A 1010 47.61 -18.00 -2.69
CA VAL A 1010 47.50 -17.04 -3.81
C VAL A 1010 46.30 -16.12 -3.57
N HIS A 1011 46.46 -14.81 -3.79
CA HIS A 1011 45.37 -13.84 -3.72
C HIS A 1011 44.54 -13.87 -5.02
N VAL A 1012 43.41 -14.58 -4.99
CA VAL A 1012 42.61 -14.90 -6.18
C VAL A 1012 41.57 -13.84 -6.50
N ALA A 1013 40.93 -13.23 -5.49
CA ALA A 1013 39.93 -12.18 -5.72
C ALA A 1013 39.86 -11.14 -4.59
N THR A 1014 39.46 -9.92 -4.93
CA THR A 1014 39.07 -8.88 -3.97
C THR A 1014 37.59 -8.52 -4.17
N THR A 1015 36.87 -8.35 -3.06
CA THR A 1015 35.42 -8.11 -3.04
C THR A 1015 35.12 -6.79 -2.34
N LEU A 1016 34.13 -6.05 -2.81
CA LEU A 1016 33.60 -4.85 -2.16
C LEU A 1016 32.07 -4.90 -2.17
N GLN A 1017 31.43 -4.50 -1.08
CA GLN A 1017 29.98 -4.56 -0.93
C GLN A 1017 29.43 -3.37 -0.14
N ASP A 1018 28.55 -2.62 -0.77
CA ASP A 1018 27.79 -1.53 -0.14
C ASP A 1018 26.43 -2.04 0.32
N GLY A 1019 26.03 -1.69 1.54
CA GLY A 1019 24.75 -2.08 2.11
C GLY A 1019 24.15 -1.05 3.05
N LEU A 1020 22.82 -1.10 3.18
CA LEU A 1020 22.13 -0.47 4.29
C LEU A 1020 22.42 -1.26 5.56
N VAL A 1021 22.87 -0.57 6.61
CA VAL A 1021 23.12 -1.12 7.95
C VAL A 1021 22.64 -0.08 8.96
N LYS A 1022 21.50 -0.32 9.62
CA LYS A 1022 20.86 0.62 10.54
C LYS A 1022 20.64 0.01 11.93
N LYS A 1023 21.00 0.76 12.97
CA LYS A 1023 20.69 0.47 14.39
C LYS A 1023 19.24 0.85 14.71
N ALA A 1024 18.61 0.13 15.62
CA ALA A 1024 17.30 0.44 16.17
C ALA A 1024 17.37 1.64 17.12
N GLU A 1025 16.53 2.66 16.86
CA GLU A 1025 16.34 3.80 17.76
C GLU A 1025 15.70 3.34 19.09
N PRO A 1026 15.97 4.01 20.23
CA PRO A 1026 15.34 3.66 21.50
C PRO A 1026 13.81 3.68 21.40
N GLY A 1027 13.15 2.55 21.70
CA GLY A 1027 11.70 2.41 21.59
C GLY A 1027 11.18 2.00 20.20
N THR A 1028 12.05 1.81 19.20
CA THR A 1028 11.71 1.12 17.95
C THR A 1028 12.05 -0.36 18.08
N VAL A 1029 11.11 -1.24 17.73
CA VAL A 1029 11.29 -2.70 17.73
C VAL A 1029 12.46 -3.07 16.80
N ALA A 1030 13.41 -3.86 17.29
CA ALA A 1030 14.52 -4.36 16.50
C ALA A 1030 14.03 -5.37 15.45
N MET A 1031 14.78 -5.54 14.35
CA MET A 1031 14.35 -6.29 13.16
C MET A 1031 13.97 -7.76 13.44
N PHE A 1032 14.40 -8.30 14.58
CA PHE A 1032 14.24 -9.71 14.95
C PHE A 1032 13.56 -9.93 16.32
N GLU A 1033 13.15 -8.90 17.05
CA GLU A 1033 12.41 -9.07 18.32
C GLU A 1033 11.11 -9.87 18.12
N GLY A 1034 10.43 -9.67 16.99
CA GLY A 1034 9.22 -10.42 16.61
C GLY A 1034 9.45 -11.91 16.26
N PHE A 1035 10.69 -12.34 15.98
CA PHE A 1035 10.98 -13.77 15.79
C PHE A 1035 11.05 -14.52 17.13
N GLY A 1036 11.46 -13.85 18.21
CA GLY A 1036 11.53 -14.46 19.55
C GLY A 1036 10.16 -14.86 20.11
N GLU A 1037 9.11 -14.10 19.79
CA GLU A 1037 7.73 -14.44 20.17
C GLU A 1037 7.16 -15.55 19.28
N ALA A 1038 7.46 -15.55 17.97
CA ALA A 1038 7.00 -16.58 17.03
C ALA A 1038 7.51 -17.99 17.39
N PHE A 1039 8.71 -18.13 17.96
CA PHE A 1039 9.30 -19.41 18.38
C PHE A 1039 9.03 -19.83 19.83
N ASN A 1040 8.22 -19.07 20.59
CA ASN A 1040 7.70 -19.48 21.91
C ASN A 1040 6.17 -19.72 21.87
N GLY A 1041 5.53 -19.59 20.71
CA GLY A 1041 4.08 -19.72 20.51
C GLY A 1041 3.58 -21.13 20.17
N GLY A 1042 4.20 -22.18 20.73
CA GLY A 1042 3.82 -23.57 20.48
C GLY A 1042 4.17 -24.49 21.66
N ASP A 1043 3.23 -25.38 21.98
CA ASP A 1043 3.37 -26.58 22.80
C ASP A 1043 4.06 -26.44 24.17
N ALA A 1044 3.35 -25.82 25.10
CA ALA A 1044 3.53 -26.04 26.53
C ALA A 1044 2.20 -26.53 27.15
N GLU A 1045 2.05 -27.86 27.30
CA GLU A 1045 0.94 -28.44 28.08
C GLU A 1045 1.07 -28.05 29.57
N GLU A 1046 0.01 -27.54 30.19
CA GLU A 1046 0.01 -27.22 31.63
C GLU A 1046 0.02 -28.51 32.47
N GLY A 1047 1.21 -28.89 32.95
CA GLY A 1047 1.47 -30.15 33.65
C GLY A 1047 2.16 -30.02 35.01
N GLY A 1048 1.92 -28.95 35.79
CA GLY A 1048 2.47 -28.84 37.15
C GLY A 1048 2.28 -27.46 37.82
N PRO A 1049 1.89 -27.37 39.11
CA PRO A 1049 1.69 -26.10 39.79
C PRO A 1049 2.88 -25.70 40.70
N GLU A 1050 3.64 -24.65 40.37
CA GLU A 1050 4.48 -23.97 41.38
C GLU A 1050 4.89 -22.51 41.06
N THR A 1051 4.81 -21.65 42.08
CA THR A 1051 5.42 -20.30 42.23
C THR A 1051 5.18 -19.21 41.16
N SER A 1052 4.32 -18.24 41.49
CA SER A 1052 4.01 -17.05 40.66
C SER A 1052 4.96 -15.86 40.87
N VAL A 1053 6.29 -16.06 40.86
CA VAL A 1053 7.26 -15.02 41.27
C VAL A 1053 8.13 -14.48 40.11
N ASP A 1054 8.51 -15.31 39.15
CA ASP A 1054 9.65 -15.01 38.26
C ASP A 1054 9.38 -13.98 37.13
N ARG A 1055 8.10 -13.77 36.78
CA ARG A 1055 7.69 -12.80 35.73
C ARG A 1055 8.00 -11.33 36.06
N ALA A 1056 8.44 -11.02 37.28
CA ALA A 1056 8.89 -9.69 37.66
C ALA A 1056 10.38 -9.44 37.31
N GLN A 1057 11.28 -10.37 37.63
CA GLN A 1057 12.73 -10.16 37.51
C GLN A 1057 13.19 -10.10 36.05
N LEU A 1058 12.57 -10.89 35.16
CA LEU A 1058 12.79 -10.86 33.71
C LEU A 1058 12.43 -9.51 33.03
N ARG A 1059 11.72 -8.60 33.71
CA ARG A 1059 11.45 -7.24 33.21
C ARG A 1059 12.47 -6.19 33.66
N GLU A 1060 13.32 -6.52 34.62
CA GLU A 1060 14.31 -5.59 35.19
C GLU A 1060 15.68 -5.73 34.53
N SER A 1061 16.02 -6.91 34.02
CA SER A 1061 17.23 -7.17 33.23
C SER A 1061 17.21 -6.56 31.81
N ALA A 1062 16.04 -6.16 31.29
CA ALA A 1062 15.89 -5.52 29.97
C ALA A 1062 16.13 -3.98 29.98
N LYS A 1063 17.00 -3.49 30.88
CA LYS A 1063 17.21 -2.05 31.14
C LYS A 1063 18.67 -1.61 31.31
N LEU A 1064 19.62 -2.44 30.87
CA LEU A 1064 21.06 -2.13 30.77
C LEU A 1064 21.53 -2.24 29.32
#